data_AF-A0A935LIQ2-F1
#
_entry.id   AF-A0A935LIQ2-F1
#
_cell.length_a   1.000
_cell.length_b   1.000
_cell.length_c   1.000
_cell.angle_alpha   90.00
_cell.angle_beta   90.00
_cell.angle_gamma   90.00
#
_symmetry.space_group_name_H-M   'P 1'
#
loop_
_entity.id
_entity.type
_entity.pdbx_description
1 polymer ?
#
loop_
_entity_poly.entity_id
_entity_poly.type
_entity_poly.pdbx_seq_one_letter_code
_entity_poly.pdbx_strand_id
1 'polypeptide(L)'
;MSETSAVTPMTVADYAFAVESLSSGRFTGLLTVDNRKLFASLYGAPFAAIARLAPEVLEKSSASLLIADTTGLLAAESGRWLSLYARARNSSGKLTCTICVPVRPRSMRRPPKPLLFQPAQQVLVKHWSKHLSDLDTPPDILILYVPDRFDKIEAMAEDLCKTSKGRKVLLACHSRAEVLLVQALLHVWGCQLVDTVSYDLDSGESRPFAPGAWWVSVVPPKDFGSNRPSEEVQAPLRLAFQCFWDFIQQSDGQEAVNQVATVFSTRTTRHIGGESINAVRLSLNESIDLASGRYFSIREVAGEESIVWSDRQLSSDDLVRAPKENTEVLPDEDRLNIMLWLGAALNEAVQRDEEAAVGDLSTIVSETAASQEAALPGEAETLAHSEAVETPLAAFGRQVAPVPSTSAALPRRSRLSRSAGTVNVLALAALLEARARLGPGLRHRNIPAVGWLRSKGFIISDASMNAHVELSGGEVSIETDGADIWSMRFDDRRTMDQGAIWRIEATLIRLPRPAISLRLVQVRSSEDAPPPPDSGAYRRWSPPSPGEVRLEDAGVALSNAAVHLSGDKQFRWLAQLLLNTNRTQPVIVICGEVDDSANRLAKRLTGVAHVVCIDHGISAHLVRVFGRDRSVFGHAVRFYRPGFKAEADPDQHPLWTLKGAQLAKWLANDIFEEACAISLEADDLEDRAPSFQAVRSHLAELRLASSEQRISRLARSS
;
A
#
# COMPACT_ATOMS: atom_id res chain seq x y z
N MET A 1 -7.62 -19.98 -36.45
CA MET A 1 -7.72 -19.72 -35.00
C MET A 1 -8.89 -18.79 -34.83
N SER A 2 -10.01 -19.27 -34.29
CA SER A 2 -11.19 -18.44 -34.00
C SER A 2 -10.81 -17.42 -32.93
N GLU A 3 -11.08 -16.14 -33.18
CA GLU A 3 -11.03 -15.10 -32.15
C GLU A 3 -12.08 -15.44 -31.08
N THR A 4 -11.70 -16.23 -30.09
CA THR A 4 -12.49 -16.36 -28.86
C THR A 4 -12.51 -14.98 -28.21
N SER A 5 -13.62 -14.26 -28.37
CA SER A 5 -13.88 -13.02 -27.64
C SER A 5 -13.57 -13.27 -26.16
N ALA A 6 -12.56 -12.58 -25.63
CA ALA A 6 -12.15 -12.75 -24.25
C ALA A 6 -13.33 -12.34 -23.35
N VAL A 7 -13.88 -13.30 -22.62
CA VAL A 7 -14.97 -13.05 -21.67
C VAL A 7 -14.44 -12.07 -20.62
N THR A 8 -15.13 -10.93 -20.45
CA THR A 8 -14.77 -9.97 -19.41
C THR A 8 -15.05 -10.62 -18.06
N PRO A 9 -14.07 -10.70 -17.14
CA PRO A 9 -14.28 -11.34 -15.85
C PRO A 9 -15.25 -10.50 -15.01
N MET A 10 -16.29 -11.15 -14.45
CA MET A 10 -17.36 -10.48 -13.73
C MET A 10 -17.53 -10.97 -12.28
N THR A 11 -17.04 -12.17 -11.96
CA THR A 11 -17.09 -12.79 -10.62
C THR A 11 -15.70 -12.91 -10.00
N VAL A 12 -15.63 -13.30 -8.71
CA VAL A 12 -14.36 -13.62 -8.05
C VAL A 12 -13.68 -14.81 -8.73
N ALA A 13 -14.43 -15.86 -9.07
CA ALA A 13 -13.94 -17.02 -9.79
C ALA A 13 -13.36 -16.65 -11.16
N ASP A 14 -14.06 -15.80 -11.92
CA ASP A 14 -13.59 -15.33 -13.24
C ASP A 14 -12.26 -14.60 -13.12
N TYR A 15 -12.13 -13.67 -12.16
CA TYR A 15 -10.90 -12.92 -11.95
C TYR A 15 -9.75 -13.80 -11.46
N ALA A 16 -10.01 -14.75 -10.57
CA ALA A 16 -9.01 -15.71 -10.12
C ALA A 16 -8.46 -16.51 -11.31
N PHE A 17 -9.34 -17.02 -12.16
CA PHE A 17 -8.98 -17.77 -13.37
C PHE A 17 -8.26 -16.90 -14.41
N ALA A 18 -8.76 -15.68 -14.66
CA ALA A 18 -8.19 -14.76 -15.62
C ALA A 18 -6.77 -14.33 -15.22
N VAL A 19 -6.54 -14.02 -13.94
CA VAL A 19 -5.19 -13.68 -13.44
C VAL A 19 -4.25 -14.87 -13.52
N GLU A 20 -4.67 -16.06 -13.12
CA GLU A 20 -3.83 -17.28 -13.22
C GLU A 20 -3.42 -17.59 -14.66
N SER A 21 -4.29 -17.26 -15.62
CA SER A 21 -4.02 -17.43 -17.05
C SER A 21 -2.97 -16.44 -17.61
N LEU A 22 -2.74 -15.31 -16.94
CA LEU A 22 -1.68 -14.37 -17.32
C LEU A 22 -0.30 -14.94 -16.99
N SER A 23 0.69 -14.77 -17.88
CA SER A 23 2.08 -15.20 -17.63
C SER A 23 2.63 -14.61 -16.32
N SER A 24 2.30 -13.35 -16.04
CA SER A 24 2.66 -12.62 -14.83
C SER A 24 1.85 -13.02 -13.58
N GLY A 25 0.67 -13.63 -13.76
CA GLY A 25 -0.23 -14.03 -12.68
C GLY A 25 -0.20 -15.52 -12.37
N ARG A 26 0.44 -16.38 -13.17
CA ARG A 26 0.55 -17.85 -12.95
C ARG A 26 0.96 -18.27 -11.54
N PHE A 27 1.73 -17.43 -10.84
CA PHE A 27 2.14 -17.72 -9.46
C PHE A 27 0.97 -17.76 -8.48
N THR A 28 -0.16 -17.12 -8.79
CA THR A 28 -1.36 -17.20 -7.97
C THR A 28 -1.90 -18.63 -7.91
N GLY A 29 -1.66 -19.46 -8.92
CA GLY A 29 -1.97 -20.90 -8.91
C GLY A 29 -1.24 -21.71 -7.83
N LEU A 30 -0.17 -21.16 -7.24
CA LEU A 30 0.52 -21.74 -6.08
C LEU A 30 -0.16 -21.43 -4.74
N LEU A 31 -1.09 -20.47 -4.73
CA LEU A 31 -1.88 -20.13 -3.55
C LEU A 31 -2.99 -21.17 -3.36
N THR A 32 -3.45 -21.34 -2.12
CA THR A 32 -4.66 -22.11 -1.85
C THR A 32 -5.86 -21.50 -2.59
N VAL A 33 -6.89 -22.32 -2.86
CA VAL A 33 -8.12 -21.86 -3.52
C VAL A 33 -8.71 -20.66 -2.77
N ASP A 34 -8.78 -20.73 -1.45
CA ASP A 34 -9.34 -19.66 -0.61
C ASP A 34 -8.52 -18.38 -0.69
N ASN A 35 -7.19 -18.48 -0.71
CA ASN A 35 -6.34 -17.30 -0.87
C ASN A 35 -6.51 -16.69 -2.28
N ARG A 36 -6.56 -17.50 -3.34
CA ARG A 36 -6.84 -16.97 -4.70
C ARG A 36 -8.18 -16.24 -4.75
N LYS A 37 -9.22 -16.85 -4.19
CA LYS A 37 -10.54 -16.23 -4.07
C LYS A 37 -10.46 -14.94 -3.27
N LEU A 38 -9.78 -14.92 -2.12
CA LEU A 38 -9.60 -13.73 -1.28
C LEU A 38 -8.92 -12.58 -2.04
N PHE A 39 -7.79 -12.84 -2.71
CA PHE A 39 -7.09 -11.86 -3.54
C PHE A 39 -7.97 -11.35 -4.69
N ALA A 40 -8.66 -12.25 -5.40
CA ALA A 40 -9.56 -11.85 -6.48
C ALA A 40 -10.74 -11.03 -5.98
N SER A 41 -11.28 -11.40 -4.83
CA SER A 41 -12.31 -10.67 -4.10
C SER A 41 -11.93 -9.22 -3.85
N LEU A 42 -10.67 -8.97 -3.46
CA LEU A 42 -10.23 -7.66 -3.04
C LEU A 42 -9.78 -6.81 -4.24
N TYR A 43 -8.92 -7.38 -5.09
CA TYR A 43 -8.25 -6.65 -6.17
C TYR A 43 -8.99 -6.71 -7.51
N GLY A 44 -9.88 -7.67 -7.72
CA GLY A 44 -10.75 -7.76 -8.90
C GLY A 44 -12.02 -6.90 -8.79
N ALA A 45 -12.51 -6.65 -7.57
CA ALA A 45 -13.77 -5.95 -7.33
C ALA A 45 -13.86 -4.56 -7.98
N PRO A 46 -12.84 -3.67 -7.89
CA PRO A 46 -12.90 -2.36 -8.54
C PRO A 46 -13.10 -2.46 -10.06
N PHE A 47 -12.46 -3.43 -10.70
CA PHE A 47 -12.53 -3.60 -12.16
C PHE A 47 -13.84 -4.26 -12.60
N ALA A 48 -14.39 -5.17 -11.80
CA ALA A 48 -15.75 -5.69 -11.99
C ALA A 48 -16.78 -4.57 -11.88
N ALA A 49 -16.64 -3.68 -10.89
CA ALA A 49 -17.52 -2.53 -10.71
C ALA A 49 -17.44 -1.55 -11.88
N ILE A 50 -16.23 -1.17 -12.33
CA ILE A 50 -16.06 -0.32 -13.52
C ILE A 50 -16.70 -0.98 -14.74
N ALA A 51 -16.57 -2.31 -14.90
CA ALA A 51 -17.17 -3.02 -16.02
C ALA A 51 -18.69 -2.87 -16.11
N ARG A 52 -19.37 -2.90 -14.96
CA ARG A 52 -20.84 -2.88 -14.88
C ARG A 52 -21.39 -1.46 -14.80
N LEU A 53 -20.74 -0.61 -14.03
CA LEU A 53 -21.28 0.69 -13.62
C LEU A 53 -20.69 1.89 -14.37
N ALA A 54 -19.53 1.71 -15.00
CA ALA A 54 -18.84 2.77 -15.74
C ALA A 54 -18.11 2.21 -16.99
N PRO A 55 -18.80 1.47 -17.87
CA PRO A 55 -18.16 0.86 -19.04
C PRO A 55 -17.48 1.91 -19.95
N GLU A 56 -18.00 3.14 -20.00
CA GLU A 56 -17.45 4.26 -20.76
C GLU A 56 -16.02 4.65 -20.36
N VAL A 57 -15.59 4.33 -19.13
CA VAL A 57 -14.22 4.59 -18.66
C VAL A 57 -13.22 3.69 -19.38
N LEU A 58 -13.65 2.50 -19.79
CA LEU A 58 -12.79 1.48 -20.38
C LEU A 58 -12.66 1.61 -21.89
N GLU A 59 -13.61 2.29 -22.52
CA GLU A 59 -13.57 2.65 -23.92
C GLU A 59 -12.50 3.72 -24.21
N LYS A 60 -12.03 4.42 -23.16
CA LYS A 60 -10.96 5.41 -23.26
C LYS A 60 -9.61 4.71 -23.51
N SER A 61 -8.83 5.28 -24.42
CA SER A 61 -7.46 4.82 -24.70
C SER A 61 -6.52 4.93 -23.50
N SER A 62 -6.79 5.89 -22.61
CA SER A 62 -6.16 6.06 -21.31
C SER A 62 -7.19 6.58 -20.32
N ALA A 63 -7.39 5.89 -19.21
CA ALA A 63 -8.24 6.35 -18.11
C ALA A 63 -7.45 6.49 -16.80
N SER A 64 -7.78 7.53 -16.05
CA SER A 64 -7.24 7.83 -14.73
C SER A 64 -8.26 7.48 -13.65
N LEU A 65 -7.85 6.63 -12.71
CA LEU A 65 -8.64 6.16 -11.59
C LEU A 65 -8.06 6.75 -10.30
N LEU A 66 -8.90 7.31 -9.44
CA LEU A 66 -8.52 7.65 -8.07
C LEU A 66 -9.26 6.70 -7.11
N ILE A 67 -8.52 5.96 -6.30
CA ILE A 67 -9.07 5.03 -5.29
C ILE A 67 -8.79 5.58 -3.90
N ALA A 68 -9.83 5.80 -3.10
CA ALA A 68 -9.70 6.08 -1.68
C ALA A 68 -9.77 4.77 -0.90
N ASP A 69 -8.61 4.29 -0.46
CA ASP A 69 -8.48 3.06 0.32
C ASP A 69 -8.35 3.42 1.80
N THR A 70 -9.47 3.32 2.51
CA THR A 70 -9.55 3.62 3.96
C THR A 70 -8.79 2.59 4.80
N THR A 71 -8.56 1.38 4.27
CA THR A 71 -7.96 0.25 4.98
C THR A 71 -6.46 0.11 4.74
N GLY A 72 -5.96 0.65 3.63
CA GLY A 72 -4.59 0.46 3.15
C GLY A 72 -4.33 -0.90 2.49
N LEU A 73 -5.35 -1.77 2.36
CA LEU A 73 -5.22 -3.11 1.78
C LEU A 73 -4.94 -3.08 0.27
N LEU A 74 -5.53 -2.12 -0.46
CA LEU A 74 -5.29 -1.92 -1.88
C LEU A 74 -3.95 -1.25 -2.15
N ALA A 75 -3.50 -0.39 -1.24
CA ALA A 75 -2.19 0.25 -1.30
C ALA A 75 -1.03 -0.67 -0.90
N ALA A 76 -1.31 -1.81 -0.27
CA ALA A 76 -0.31 -2.82 0.07
C ALA A 76 0.50 -3.21 -1.18
N GLU A 77 1.79 -3.48 -0.99
CA GLU A 77 2.72 -3.80 -2.08
C GLU A 77 2.72 -2.75 -3.20
N SER A 78 2.54 -1.47 -2.83
CA SER A 78 2.45 -0.32 -3.74
C SER A 78 1.37 -0.46 -4.82
N GLY A 79 0.25 -1.13 -4.49
CA GLY A 79 -0.87 -1.33 -5.42
C GLY A 79 -0.57 -2.24 -6.62
N ARG A 80 0.53 -3.00 -6.57
CA ARG A 80 0.94 -3.90 -7.67
C ARG A 80 -0.09 -4.98 -7.99
N TRP A 81 -0.88 -5.39 -7.01
CA TRP A 81 -2.01 -6.29 -7.23
C TRP A 81 -3.07 -5.67 -8.14
N LEU A 82 -3.41 -4.39 -7.96
CA LEU A 82 -4.35 -3.71 -8.86
C LEU A 82 -3.82 -3.67 -10.31
N SER A 83 -2.51 -3.50 -10.50
CA SER A 83 -1.89 -3.60 -11.84
C SER A 83 -2.10 -4.97 -12.47
N LEU A 84 -1.95 -6.04 -11.69
CA LEU A 84 -2.15 -7.41 -12.16
C LEU A 84 -3.62 -7.65 -12.54
N TYR A 85 -4.55 -7.27 -11.67
CA TYR A 85 -5.98 -7.50 -11.88
C TYR A 85 -6.57 -6.61 -12.98
N ALA A 86 -6.08 -5.37 -13.15
CA ALA A 86 -6.42 -4.52 -14.28
C ALA A 86 -6.13 -5.20 -15.63
N ARG A 87 -5.02 -5.95 -15.69
CA ARG A 87 -4.59 -6.64 -16.92
C ARG A 87 -5.40 -7.88 -17.24
N ALA A 88 -5.89 -8.60 -16.23
CA ALA A 88 -6.71 -9.79 -16.43
C ALA A 88 -7.97 -9.51 -17.26
N ARG A 89 -8.41 -8.25 -17.26
CA ARG A 89 -9.53 -7.76 -18.05
C ARG A 89 -9.24 -7.64 -19.55
N ASN A 90 -7.99 -7.63 -19.99
CA ASN A 90 -7.59 -7.40 -21.39
C ASN A 90 -8.16 -6.12 -22.02
N SER A 91 -8.24 -5.00 -21.27
CA SER A 91 -8.66 -3.72 -21.87
C SER A 91 -7.60 -3.22 -22.86
N SER A 92 -8.04 -2.74 -24.02
CA SER A 92 -7.16 -2.08 -25.01
C SER A 92 -6.61 -0.75 -24.49
N GLY A 93 -7.34 -0.11 -23.56
CA GLY A 93 -6.95 1.12 -22.89
C GLY A 93 -5.99 0.91 -21.71
N LYS A 94 -5.15 1.92 -21.45
CA LYS A 94 -4.29 1.97 -20.27
C LYS A 94 -5.07 2.52 -19.07
N LEU A 95 -5.06 1.79 -17.96
CA LEU A 95 -5.58 2.28 -16.69
C LEU A 95 -4.42 2.77 -15.83
N THR A 96 -4.46 4.04 -15.46
CA THR A 96 -3.57 4.63 -14.46
C THR A 96 -4.33 4.74 -13.14
N CYS A 97 -3.76 4.24 -12.05
CA CYS A 97 -4.42 4.25 -10.75
C CYS A 97 -3.57 5.00 -9.72
N THR A 98 -4.22 5.96 -9.07
CA THR A 98 -3.70 6.64 -7.89
C THR A 98 -4.50 6.16 -6.68
N ILE A 99 -3.82 5.71 -5.63
CA ILE A 99 -4.42 5.19 -4.41
C ILE A 99 -4.11 6.18 -3.29
N CYS A 100 -5.14 6.79 -2.72
CA CYS A 100 -5.03 7.63 -1.54
C CYS A 100 -5.33 6.81 -0.29
N VAL A 101 -4.42 6.86 0.68
CA VAL A 101 -4.55 6.19 1.98
C VAL A 101 -4.37 7.20 3.12
N PRO A 102 -5.14 7.08 4.22
CA PRO A 102 -5.02 7.99 5.36
C PRO A 102 -3.73 7.74 6.16
N VAL A 103 -3.20 6.51 6.11
CA VAL A 103 -2.02 6.08 6.86
C VAL A 103 -1.10 5.27 5.94
N ARG A 104 0.22 5.31 6.17
CA ARG A 104 1.19 4.48 5.44
C ARG A 104 0.74 3.01 5.51
N PRO A 105 0.52 2.33 4.37
CA PRO A 105 0.02 0.98 4.38
C PRO A 105 1.06 0.09 5.05
N ARG A 106 0.61 -0.82 5.91
CA ARG A 106 1.50 -1.84 6.45
C ARG A 106 1.93 -2.71 5.30
N SER A 107 3.24 -2.87 5.10
CA SER A 107 3.73 -3.91 4.20
C SER A 107 3.17 -5.23 4.70
N MET A 108 2.35 -5.88 3.89
CA MET A 108 1.98 -7.25 4.17
C MET A 108 3.24 -8.10 3.96
N ARG A 109 3.23 -9.35 4.42
CA ARG A 109 4.35 -10.30 4.21
C ARG A 109 4.95 -10.16 2.80
N ARG A 110 6.26 -10.41 2.68
CA ARG A 110 7.04 -10.30 1.43
C ARG A 110 6.19 -10.61 0.19
N PRO A 111 6.02 -9.66 -0.73
CA PRO A 111 5.24 -9.89 -1.94
C PRO A 111 5.87 -11.05 -2.72
N PRO A 112 5.05 -11.90 -3.37
CA PRO A 112 5.58 -12.90 -4.28
C PRO A 112 6.48 -12.23 -5.31
N LYS A 113 7.68 -12.79 -5.57
CA LYS A 113 8.65 -12.21 -6.53
C LYS A 113 8.01 -11.81 -7.87
N PRO A 114 7.09 -12.61 -8.46
CA PRO A 114 6.42 -12.22 -9.70
C PRO A 114 5.61 -10.91 -9.61
N LEU A 115 5.04 -10.62 -8.43
CA LEU A 115 4.29 -9.40 -8.17
C LEU A 115 5.20 -8.16 -8.17
N LEU A 116 6.45 -8.28 -7.72
CA LEU A 116 7.43 -7.19 -7.75
C LEU A 116 7.75 -6.72 -9.19
N PHE A 117 7.45 -7.54 -10.19
CA PHE A 117 7.58 -7.17 -11.60
C PHE A 117 6.34 -6.49 -12.17
N GLN A 118 5.23 -6.44 -11.44
CA GLN A 118 4.08 -5.63 -11.85
C GLN A 118 4.37 -4.15 -11.62
N PRO A 119 3.95 -3.23 -12.49
CA PRO A 119 4.11 -1.80 -12.27
C PRO A 119 3.51 -1.40 -10.90
N ALA A 120 4.24 -0.63 -10.11
CA ALA A 120 3.67 -0.03 -8.92
C ALA A 120 2.64 1.04 -9.31
N GLN A 121 1.56 1.15 -8.54
CA GLN A 121 0.61 2.25 -8.65
C GLN A 121 1.08 3.42 -7.80
N GLN A 122 0.57 4.61 -8.08
CA GLN A 122 0.90 5.79 -7.28
C GLN A 122 0.15 5.71 -5.94
N VAL A 123 0.85 5.42 -4.85
CA VAL A 123 0.28 5.43 -3.50
C VAL A 123 0.61 6.75 -2.82
N LEU A 124 -0.42 7.46 -2.37
CA LEU A 124 -0.31 8.74 -1.68
C LEU A 124 -0.84 8.59 -0.24
N VAL A 125 0.01 8.88 0.74
CA VAL A 125 -0.43 8.99 2.15
C VAL A 125 -1.05 10.38 2.35
N LYS A 126 -2.27 10.53 1.84
CA LYS A 126 -3.00 11.80 1.77
C LYS A 126 -4.49 11.52 1.72
N HIS A 127 -5.28 12.39 2.34
CA HIS A 127 -6.74 12.33 2.21
C HIS A 127 -7.17 12.55 0.75
N TRP A 128 -8.06 11.69 0.25
CA TRP A 128 -8.44 11.68 -1.16
C TRP A 128 -9.12 12.99 -1.60
N SER A 129 -9.95 13.61 -0.75
CA SER A 129 -10.68 14.85 -1.08
C SER A 129 -9.73 16.04 -1.23
N LYS A 130 -8.69 16.10 -0.39
CA LYS A 130 -7.59 17.08 -0.51
C LYS A 130 -6.81 16.83 -1.80
N HIS A 131 -6.45 15.58 -2.10
CA HIS A 131 -5.75 15.28 -3.34
C HIS A 131 -6.57 15.64 -4.58
N LEU A 132 -7.86 15.29 -4.60
CA LEU A 132 -8.77 15.58 -5.70
C LEU A 132 -8.91 17.09 -5.96
N SER A 133 -8.88 17.90 -4.90
CA SER A 133 -8.93 19.37 -4.99
C SER A 133 -7.64 19.97 -5.55
N ASP A 134 -6.51 19.29 -5.37
CA ASP A 134 -5.18 19.73 -5.85
C ASP A 134 -4.89 19.28 -7.30
N LEU A 135 -5.77 18.49 -7.93
CA LEU A 135 -5.58 18.02 -9.30
C LEU A 135 -6.07 19.05 -10.32
N ASP A 136 -5.18 19.43 -11.25
CA ASP A 136 -5.55 20.27 -12.41
C ASP A 136 -6.57 19.55 -13.31
N THR A 137 -6.33 18.26 -13.54
CA THR A 137 -7.23 17.39 -14.31
C THR A 137 -7.79 16.32 -13.39
N PRO A 138 -9.11 16.25 -13.22
CA PRO A 138 -9.72 15.24 -12.37
C PRO A 138 -9.54 13.82 -12.92
N PRO A 139 -9.63 12.80 -12.06
CA PRO A 139 -9.69 11.42 -12.53
C PRO A 139 -10.97 11.20 -13.34
N ASP A 140 -10.93 10.24 -14.26
CA ASP A 140 -12.10 9.82 -15.04
C ASP A 140 -13.16 9.15 -14.17
N ILE A 141 -12.73 8.50 -13.09
CA ILE A 141 -13.60 7.91 -12.07
C ILE A 141 -12.97 7.96 -10.69
N LEU A 142 -13.81 8.22 -9.69
CA LEU A 142 -13.46 8.12 -8.28
C LEU A 142 -14.06 6.83 -7.71
N ILE A 143 -13.26 6.06 -6.99
CA ILE A 143 -13.68 4.86 -6.28
C ILE A 143 -13.44 5.09 -4.79
N LEU A 144 -14.49 4.94 -3.97
CA LEU A 144 -14.40 5.10 -2.52
C LEU A 144 -14.83 3.81 -1.82
N TYR A 145 -14.01 3.32 -0.91
CA TYR A 145 -14.43 2.27 0.03
C TYR A 145 -15.15 2.91 1.21
N VAL A 146 -16.40 2.50 1.44
CA VAL A 146 -17.25 3.05 2.48
C VAL A 146 -16.65 2.70 3.85
N PRO A 147 -16.45 3.69 4.75
CA PRO A 147 -15.99 3.45 6.11
C PRO A 147 -16.97 2.59 6.93
N ASP A 148 -16.46 1.92 7.96
CA ASP A 148 -17.21 1.07 8.91
C ASP A 148 -17.97 1.84 10.00
N ARG A 149 -18.01 3.17 9.92
CA ARG A 149 -18.63 4.03 10.94
C ARG A 149 -19.45 5.14 10.30
N PHE A 150 -20.67 5.34 10.81
CA PHE A 150 -21.62 6.29 10.23
C PHE A 150 -21.09 7.72 10.19
N ASP A 151 -20.43 8.20 11.25
CA ASP A 151 -19.85 9.55 11.29
C ASP A 151 -18.82 9.78 10.18
N LYS A 152 -18.05 8.75 9.84
CA LYS A 152 -17.11 8.77 8.72
C LYS A 152 -17.81 8.69 7.36
N ILE A 153 -18.93 7.97 7.26
CA ILE A 153 -19.75 7.92 6.04
C ILE A 153 -20.39 9.30 5.78
N GLU A 154 -20.91 9.96 6.81
CA GLU A 154 -21.44 11.32 6.72
C GLU A 154 -20.37 12.30 6.23
N ALA A 155 -19.17 12.27 6.84
CA ALA A 155 -18.04 13.09 6.40
C ALA A 155 -17.62 12.77 4.96
N MET A 156 -17.61 11.49 4.57
CA MET A 156 -17.34 11.07 3.20
C MET A 156 -18.39 11.60 2.22
N ALA A 157 -19.68 11.53 2.55
CA ALA A 157 -20.77 12.04 1.73
C ALA A 157 -20.67 13.56 1.54
N GLU A 158 -20.33 14.29 2.60
CA GLU A 158 -20.09 15.72 2.56
C GLU A 158 -18.91 16.08 1.63
N ASP A 159 -17.77 15.43 1.83
CA ASP A 159 -16.58 15.62 0.99
C ASP A 159 -16.84 15.25 -0.48
N LEU A 160 -17.60 14.18 -0.71
CA LEU A 160 -18.00 13.71 -2.03
C LEU A 160 -18.81 14.78 -2.76
N CYS A 161 -19.84 15.33 -2.11
CA CYS A 161 -20.66 16.38 -2.69
C CYS A 161 -19.87 17.68 -2.93
N LYS A 162 -18.94 18.04 -2.03
CA LYS A 162 -18.10 19.24 -2.18
C LYS A 162 -17.09 19.14 -3.33
N THR A 163 -16.48 17.98 -3.53
CA THR A 163 -15.28 17.85 -4.38
C THR A 163 -15.53 17.23 -5.76
N SER A 164 -16.52 16.34 -5.91
CA SER A 164 -16.72 15.58 -7.16
C SER A 164 -17.42 16.37 -8.27
N LYS A 165 -18.26 17.36 -7.92
CA LYS A 165 -18.93 18.32 -8.84
C LYS A 165 -19.66 17.64 -10.02
N GLY A 166 -20.59 16.72 -9.76
CA GLY A 166 -21.35 16.06 -10.82
C GLY A 166 -20.65 14.90 -11.53
N ARG A 167 -19.51 14.43 -11.02
CA ARG A 167 -18.80 13.29 -11.61
C ARG A 167 -19.30 11.98 -11.04
N LYS A 168 -19.32 10.94 -11.89
CA LYS A 168 -19.66 9.58 -11.47
C LYS A 168 -18.62 9.07 -10.48
N VAL A 169 -19.10 8.51 -9.37
CA VAL A 169 -18.31 7.90 -8.31
C VAL A 169 -18.84 6.50 -8.04
N LEU A 170 -17.94 5.55 -7.84
CA LEU A 170 -18.29 4.19 -7.42
C LEU A 170 -18.00 4.03 -5.95
N LEU A 171 -18.98 3.53 -5.19
CA LEU A 171 -18.83 3.27 -3.76
C LEU A 171 -18.82 1.76 -3.53
N ALA A 172 -17.81 1.29 -2.79
CA ALA A 172 -17.65 -0.10 -2.40
C ALA A 172 -18.17 -0.30 -0.97
N CYS A 173 -19.21 -1.11 -0.82
CA CYS A 173 -19.82 -1.50 0.46
C CYS A 173 -19.54 -2.96 0.77
N HIS A 174 -19.67 -3.31 2.05
CA HIS A 174 -19.48 -4.65 2.59
C HIS A 174 -20.68 -5.55 2.33
N SER A 175 -21.90 -5.02 2.44
CA SER A 175 -23.15 -5.77 2.36
C SER A 175 -24.24 -5.01 1.60
N ARG A 176 -25.32 -5.74 1.26
CA ARG A 176 -26.53 -5.13 0.70
C ARG A 176 -27.25 -4.23 1.71
N ALA A 177 -27.29 -4.59 2.99
CA ALA A 177 -27.89 -3.74 4.02
C ALA A 177 -27.16 -2.39 4.12
N GLU A 178 -25.82 -2.42 4.10
CA GLU A 178 -24.99 -1.23 4.12
C GLU A 178 -25.21 -0.36 2.87
N VAL A 179 -25.27 -0.96 1.67
CA VAL A 179 -25.46 -0.18 0.44
C VAL A 179 -26.79 0.58 0.44
N LEU A 180 -27.87 -0.01 0.98
CA LEU A 180 -29.18 0.64 1.09
C LEU A 180 -29.16 1.83 2.05
N LEU A 181 -28.49 1.71 3.19
CA LEU A 181 -28.33 2.81 4.15
C LEU A 181 -27.47 3.94 3.58
N VAL A 182 -26.38 3.60 2.88
CA VAL A 182 -25.50 4.58 2.22
C VAL A 182 -26.25 5.28 1.08
N GLN A 183 -27.05 4.55 0.30
CA GLN A 183 -27.89 5.12 -0.74
C GLN A 183 -28.93 6.08 -0.19
N ALA A 184 -29.61 5.71 0.89
CA ALA A 184 -30.59 6.56 1.56
C ALA A 184 -29.93 7.85 2.05
N LEU A 185 -28.77 7.76 2.70
CA LEU A 185 -28.00 8.94 3.11
C LEU A 185 -27.67 9.82 1.89
N LEU A 186 -27.05 9.26 0.84
CA LEU A 186 -26.64 10.02 -0.34
C LEU A 186 -27.81 10.65 -1.09
N HIS A 187 -28.96 10.00 -1.11
CA HIS A 187 -30.19 10.55 -1.67
C HIS A 187 -30.61 11.83 -0.93
N VAL A 188 -30.53 11.83 0.40
CA VAL A 188 -30.82 13.02 1.23
C VAL A 188 -29.78 14.12 1.00
N TRP A 189 -28.53 13.78 0.68
CA TRP A 189 -27.51 14.73 0.23
C TRP A 189 -27.70 15.21 -1.22
N GLY A 190 -28.77 14.79 -1.90
CA GLY A 190 -29.11 15.20 -3.27
C GLY A 190 -28.29 14.51 -4.36
N CYS A 191 -27.64 13.38 -4.05
CA CYS A 191 -26.93 12.58 -5.05
C CYS A 191 -27.92 11.80 -5.92
N GLN A 192 -27.65 11.72 -7.22
CA GLN A 192 -28.37 10.83 -8.13
C GLN A 192 -27.79 9.42 -8.02
N LEU A 193 -28.62 8.47 -7.62
CA LEU A 193 -28.30 7.04 -7.62
C LEU A 193 -28.55 6.47 -9.03
N VAL A 194 -27.61 5.68 -9.54
CA VAL A 194 -27.72 5.11 -10.89
C VAL A 194 -28.07 3.63 -10.81
N ASP A 195 -27.11 2.81 -10.38
CA ASP A 195 -27.22 1.35 -10.38
C ASP A 195 -26.52 0.75 -9.17
N THR A 196 -26.98 -0.43 -8.75
CA THR A 196 -26.38 -1.25 -7.69
C THR A 196 -26.07 -2.64 -8.23
N VAL A 197 -24.86 -3.13 -7.99
CA VAL A 197 -24.43 -4.47 -8.43
C VAL A 197 -23.68 -5.19 -7.32
N SER A 198 -23.87 -6.51 -7.21
CA SER A 198 -23.03 -7.36 -6.37
C SER A 198 -21.74 -7.74 -7.10
N TYR A 199 -20.70 -8.12 -6.37
CA TYR A 199 -19.51 -8.81 -6.87
C TYR A 199 -19.48 -10.23 -6.29
N ASP A 200 -20.12 -11.13 -7.02
CA ASP A 200 -20.42 -12.49 -6.59
C ASP A 200 -19.17 -13.39 -6.62
N LEU A 201 -19.18 -14.43 -5.78
CA LEU A 201 -18.09 -15.41 -5.73
C LEU A 201 -17.99 -16.18 -7.05
N ASP A 202 -19.14 -16.59 -7.57
CA ASP A 202 -19.32 -17.29 -8.83
C ASP A 202 -20.71 -16.93 -9.40
N SER A 203 -21.05 -17.42 -10.59
CA SER A 203 -22.34 -17.22 -11.23
C SER A 203 -23.48 -17.78 -10.37
N GLY A 204 -24.20 -16.89 -9.67
CA GLY A 204 -25.31 -17.23 -8.77
C GLY A 204 -24.90 -17.44 -7.30
N GLU A 205 -23.61 -17.38 -6.96
CA GLU A 205 -23.13 -17.49 -5.57
C GLU A 205 -22.86 -16.09 -5.00
N SER A 206 -23.85 -15.53 -4.32
CA SER A 206 -23.74 -14.19 -3.72
C SER A 206 -22.68 -14.16 -2.61
N ARG A 207 -22.05 -13.00 -2.45
CA ARG A 207 -21.14 -12.70 -1.35
C ARG A 207 -21.82 -11.75 -0.37
N PRO A 208 -22.34 -12.24 0.77
CA PRO A 208 -23.17 -11.41 1.64
C PRO A 208 -22.39 -10.28 2.32
N PHE A 209 -21.16 -10.56 2.76
CA PHE A 209 -20.34 -9.61 3.51
C PHE A 209 -18.86 -9.68 3.12
N ALA A 210 -18.34 -8.63 2.51
CA ALA A 210 -16.90 -8.37 2.36
C ALA A 210 -16.60 -7.01 1.71
N PRO A 211 -15.41 -6.44 1.90
CA PRO A 211 -15.02 -5.18 1.24
C PRO A 211 -15.22 -5.25 -0.28
N GLY A 212 -16.09 -4.38 -0.81
CA GLY A 212 -16.41 -4.36 -2.24
C GLY A 212 -17.22 -5.57 -2.73
N ALA A 213 -18.01 -6.20 -1.87
CA ALA A 213 -19.01 -7.18 -2.29
C ALA A 213 -20.22 -6.51 -2.95
N TRP A 214 -20.52 -5.27 -2.58
CA TRP A 214 -21.63 -4.49 -3.15
C TRP A 214 -21.13 -3.15 -3.64
N TRP A 215 -21.59 -2.74 -4.82
CA TRP A 215 -21.16 -1.52 -5.48
C TRP A 215 -22.36 -0.69 -5.89
N VAL A 216 -22.27 0.61 -5.67
CA VAL A 216 -23.25 1.58 -6.17
C VAL A 216 -22.56 2.68 -6.97
N SER A 217 -23.21 3.06 -8.07
CA SER A 217 -22.82 4.21 -8.89
C SER A 217 -23.63 5.43 -8.48
N VAL A 218 -22.94 6.51 -8.14
CA VAL A 218 -23.57 7.76 -7.70
C VAL A 218 -23.03 8.95 -8.48
N VAL A 219 -23.89 9.93 -8.73
CA VAL A 219 -23.53 11.21 -9.32
C VAL A 219 -23.91 12.31 -8.34
N PRO A 220 -22.93 12.89 -7.60
CA PRO A 220 -23.20 13.95 -6.65
C PRO A 220 -23.69 15.22 -7.36
N PRO A 221 -24.39 16.14 -6.67
CA PRO A 221 -24.88 17.37 -7.31
C PRO A 221 -23.74 18.21 -7.87
N LYS A 222 -23.99 18.90 -9.00
CA LYS A 222 -23.00 19.83 -9.60
C LYS A 222 -22.73 21.03 -8.70
N ASP A 223 -23.80 21.58 -8.14
CA ASP A 223 -23.79 22.72 -7.24
C ASP A 223 -24.20 22.22 -5.85
N PHE A 224 -23.21 21.93 -5.01
CA PHE A 224 -23.48 21.56 -3.63
C PHE A 224 -23.80 22.82 -2.82
N GLY A 225 -25.10 23.04 -2.55
CA GLY A 225 -25.55 24.07 -1.64
C GLY A 225 -25.14 23.76 -0.20
N SER A 226 -25.09 24.78 0.67
CA SER A 226 -24.78 24.61 2.10
C SER A 226 -25.85 23.87 2.92
N ASN A 227 -26.85 23.27 2.26
CA ASN A 227 -27.94 22.56 2.93
C ASN A 227 -27.48 21.16 3.32
N ARG A 228 -26.78 21.08 4.46
CA ARG A 228 -26.59 19.81 5.16
C ARG A 228 -27.97 19.23 5.49
N PRO A 229 -28.19 17.91 5.34
CA PRO A 229 -29.44 17.30 5.78
C PRO A 229 -29.74 17.61 7.24
N SER A 230 -31.03 17.73 7.58
CA SER A 230 -31.43 17.92 8.97
C SER A 230 -31.12 16.68 9.80
N GLU A 231 -30.85 16.91 11.09
CA GLU A 231 -30.60 15.83 12.05
C GLU A 231 -31.79 14.87 12.15
N GLU A 232 -33.01 15.36 11.97
CA GLU A 232 -34.24 14.55 11.94
C GLU A 232 -34.21 13.45 10.85
N VAL A 233 -33.54 13.70 9.73
CA VAL A 233 -33.39 12.73 8.64
C VAL A 233 -32.17 11.85 8.83
N GLN A 234 -31.09 12.38 9.41
CA GLN A 234 -29.84 11.64 9.63
C GLN A 234 -29.92 10.67 10.82
N ALA A 235 -30.62 11.03 11.89
CA ALA A 235 -30.67 10.23 13.12
C ALA A 235 -31.24 8.81 12.90
N PRO A 236 -32.35 8.59 12.18
CA PRO A 236 -32.85 7.24 11.90
C PRO A 236 -31.86 6.38 11.12
N LEU A 237 -31.15 6.98 10.15
CA LEU A 237 -30.12 6.28 9.36
C LEU A 237 -28.92 5.89 10.24
N ARG A 238 -28.51 6.79 11.16
CA ARG A 238 -27.42 6.53 12.10
C ARG A 238 -27.75 5.36 13.02
N LEU A 239 -28.95 5.35 13.59
CA LEU A 239 -29.43 4.27 14.47
C LEU A 239 -29.53 2.94 13.72
N ALA A 240 -30.08 2.95 12.50
CA ALA A 240 -30.16 1.76 11.66
C ALA A 240 -28.79 1.19 11.29
N PHE A 241 -27.84 2.05 10.93
CA PHE A 241 -26.47 1.66 10.62
C PHE A 241 -25.74 1.10 11.84
N GLN A 242 -25.86 1.78 12.99
CA GLN A 242 -25.27 1.32 14.24
C GLN A 242 -25.82 -0.04 14.64
N CYS A 243 -27.15 -0.20 14.62
CA CYS A 243 -27.82 -1.47 14.87
C CYS A 243 -27.30 -2.58 13.96
N PHE A 244 -27.24 -2.36 12.65
CA PHE A 244 -26.68 -3.35 11.71
C PHE A 244 -25.25 -3.76 12.08
N TRP A 245 -24.37 -2.79 12.34
CA TRP A 245 -22.97 -3.07 12.65
C TRP A 245 -22.78 -3.70 14.03
N ASP A 246 -23.63 -3.42 15.01
CA ASP A 246 -23.61 -4.09 16.31
C ASP A 246 -23.87 -5.60 16.15
N PHE A 247 -24.84 -6.00 15.31
CA PHE A 247 -25.06 -7.41 14.99
C PHE A 247 -23.87 -8.05 14.24
N ILE A 248 -23.23 -7.30 13.33
CA ILE A 248 -22.02 -7.77 12.64
C ILE A 248 -20.87 -7.98 13.64
N GLN A 249 -20.67 -7.06 14.59
CA GLN A 249 -19.59 -7.13 15.58
C GLN A 249 -19.82 -8.19 16.66
N GLN A 250 -21.08 -8.48 17.00
CA GLN A 250 -21.46 -9.53 17.95
C GLN A 250 -21.39 -10.94 17.36
N SER A 251 -21.28 -11.06 16.03
CA SER A 251 -21.24 -12.36 15.33
C SER A 251 -19.91 -13.08 15.54
N ASP A 252 -19.97 -14.35 15.93
CA ASP A 252 -18.78 -15.19 16.12
C ASP A 252 -18.28 -15.78 14.78
N GLY A 253 -17.33 -15.08 14.16
CA GLY A 253 -16.67 -15.52 12.94
C GLY A 253 -17.37 -15.15 11.63
N GLN A 254 -16.69 -15.42 10.52
CA GLN A 254 -17.09 -14.94 9.19
C GLN A 254 -18.42 -15.54 8.70
N GLU A 255 -18.72 -16.78 9.09
CA GLU A 255 -19.97 -17.43 8.69
C GLU A 255 -21.18 -16.73 9.31
N ALA A 256 -21.16 -16.49 10.64
CA ALA A 256 -22.22 -15.75 11.33
C ALA A 256 -22.38 -14.32 10.77
N VAL A 257 -21.27 -13.63 10.48
CA VAL A 257 -21.28 -12.33 9.80
C VAL A 257 -21.98 -12.39 8.44
N ASN A 258 -21.66 -13.40 7.62
CA ASN A 258 -22.32 -13.60 6.33
C ASN A 258 -23.81 -13.88 6.48
N GLN A 259 -24.19 -14.67 7.49
CA GLN A 259 -25.58 -15.00 7.80
C GLN A 259 -26.38 -13.74 8.15
N VAL A 260 -25.87 -12.91 9.08
CA VAL A 260 -26.46 -11.60 9.43
C VAL A 260 -26.58 -10.73 8.18
N ALA A 261 -25.49 -10.49 7.45
CA ALA A 261 -25.50 -9.61 6.29
C ALA A 261 -26.50 -10.04 5.19
N THR A 262 -26.72 -11.35 5.03
CA THR A 262 -27.69 -11.90 4.07
C THR A 262 -29.11 -11.46 4.40
N VAL A 263 -29.53 -11.63 5.65
CA VAL A 263 -30.95 -11.60 6.03
C VAL A 263 -31.35 -10.45 6.94
N PHE A 264 -30.40 -9.63 7.41
CA PHE A 264 -30.67 -8.55 8.34
C PHE A 264 -31.79 -7.63 7.83
N SER A 265 -32.82 -7.46 8.66
CA SER A 265 -34.04 -6.66 8.41
C SER A 265 -34.87 -7.12 7.21
N THR A 266 -34.87 -8.42 6.90
CA THR A 266 -35.80 -9.00 5.92
C THR A 266 -37.05 -9.55 6.60
N ARG A 267 -38.22 -9.39 5.96
CA ARG A 267 -39.43 -10.09 6.40
C ARG A 267 -39.37 -11.56 6.07
N THR A 268 -39.94 -12.37 6.94
CA THR A 268 -40.17 -13.78 6.68
C THR A 268 -41.46 -14.22 7.35
N THR A 269 -42.20 -15.11 6.70
CA THR A 269 -43.30 -15.84 7.32
C THR A 269 -42.82 -17.25 7.58
N ARG A 270 -42.81 -17.66 8.85
CA ARG A 270 -42.40 -19.01 9.28
C ARG A 270 -43.61 -19.79 9.75
N HIS A 271 -43.72 -21.04 9.31
CA HIS A 271 -44.75 -21.97 9.77
C HIS A 271 -44.11 -22.99 10.71
N ILE A 272 -44.32 -22.84 12.02
CA ILE A 272 -43.75 -23.74 13.03
C ILE A 272 -44.87 -24.18 13.98
N GLY A 273 -45.03 -25.50 14.17
CA GLY A 273 -46.08 -26.05 15.04
C GLY A 273 -47.51 -25.77 14.56
N GLY A 274 -47.71 -25.44 13.27
CA GLY A 274 -49.02 -25.08 12.70
C GLY A 274 -49.37 -23.59 12.83
N GLU A 275 -48.54 -22.78 13.51
CA GLU A 275 -48.70 -21.34 13.60
C GLU A 275 -47.87 -20.62 12.53
N SER A 276 -48.42 -19.53 11.99
CA SER A 276 -47.75 -18.66 11.02
C SER A 276 -47.23 -17.42 11.73
N ILE A 277 -45.92 -17.28 11.82
CA ILE A 277 -45.26 -16.16 12.49
C ILE A 277 -44.67 -15.24 11.43
N ASN A 278 -45.16 -14.00 11.40
CA ASN A 278 -44.58 -12.94 10.57
C ASN A 278 -43.47 -12.28 11.35
N ALA A 279 -42.23 -12.38 10.87
CA ALA A 279 -41.07 -11.95 11.62
C ALA A 279 -40.13 -11.08 10.79
N VAL A 280 -39.33 -10.27 11.50
CA VAL A 280 -38.16 -9.57 10.97
C VAL A 280 -36.92 -10.35 11.36
N ARG A 281 -36.11 -10.72 10.36
CA ARG A 281 -34.88 -11.49 10.59
C ARG A 281 -33.73 -10.57 11.02
N LEU A 282 -33.02 -10.98 12.07
CA LEU A 282 -31.79 -10.34 12.55
C LEU A 282 -30.57 -11.13 12.09
N SER A 283 -30.67 -12.46 12.16
CA SER A 283 -29.70 -13.41 11.64
C SER A 283 -30.44 -14.60 11.00
N LEU A 284 -29.71 -15.65 10.60
CA LEU A 284 -30.39 -16.86 10.11
C LEU A 284 -31.29 -17.49 11.18
N ASN A 285 -30.85 -17.42 12.43
CA ASN A 285 -31.48 -18.09 13.56
C ASN A 285 -32.27 -17.13 14.45
N GLU A 286 -31.98 -15.82 14.45
CA GLU A 286 -32.65 -14.87 15.34
C GLU A 286 -33.65 -13.99 14.57
N SER A 287 -34.80 -13.76 15.17
CA SER A 287 -35.88 -12.97 14.58
C SER A 287 -36.75 -12.31 15.63
N ILE A 288 -37.52 -11.30 15.22
CA ILE A 288 -38.52 -10.59 16.03
C ILE A 288 -39.89 -10.89 15.43
N ASP A 289 -40.79 -11.47 16.21
CA ASP A 289 -42.18 -11.63 15.79
C ASP A 289 -42.87 -10.26 15.74
N LEU A 290 -43.43 -9.90 14.59
CA LEU A 290 -44.10 -8.62 14.38
C LEU A 290 -45.45 -8.52 15.09
N ALA A 291 -46.06 -9.65 15.48
CA ALA A 291 -47.32 -9.64 16.22
C ALA A 291 -47.11 -9.36 17.71
N SER A 292 -46.14 -10.03 18.34
CA SER A 292 -45.88 -9.90 19.78
C SER A 292 -44.70 -8.99 20.14
N GLY A 293 -43.81 -8.70 19.19
CA GLY A 293 -42.53 -8.02 19.43
C GLY A 293 -41.51 -8.85 20.19
N ARG A 294 -41.80 -10.13 20.46
CA ARG A 294 -40.88 -11.02 21.18
C ARG A 294 -39.77 -11.50 20.26
N TYR A 295 -38.57 -11.55 20.83
CA TYR A 295 -37.41 -12.12 20.15
C TYR A 295 -37.49 -13.63 20.25
N PHE A 296 -37.07 -14.31 19.19
CA PHE A 296 -36.91 -15.75 19.21
C PHE A 296 -35.70 -16.20 18.41
N SER A 297 -35.18 -17.37 18.81
CA SER A 297 -34.15 -18.08 18.06
C SER A 297 -34.68 -19.42 17.55
N ILE A 298 -34.26 -19.81 16.35
CA ILE A 298 -34.54 -21.12 15.77
C ILE A 298 -33.38 -22.03 16.14
N ARG A 299 -33.69 -23.17 16.76
CA ARG A 299 -32.73 -24.23 17.06
C ARG A 299 -33.20 -25.54 16.45
N GLU A 300 -32.29 -26.23 15.78
CA GLU A 300 -32.56 -27.58 15.31
C GLU A 300 -32.37 -28.57 16.48
N VAL A 301 -33.45 -29.25 16.84
CA VAL A 301 -33.45 -30.27 17.90
C VAL A 301 -33.94 -31.57 17.26
N ALA A 302 -33.05 -32.56 17.16
CA ALA A 302 -33.33 -33.85 16.53
C ALA A 302 -33.81 -33.78 15.06
N GLY A 303 -33.34 -32.78 14.31
CA GLY A 303 -33.71 -32.59 12.89
C GLY A 303 -35.00 -31.80 12.68
N GLU A 304 -35.67 -31.36 13.75
CA GLU A 304 -36.83 -30.48 13.68
C GLU A 304 -36.46 -29.06 14.14
N GLU A 305 -36.88 -28.05 13.39
CA GLU A 305 -36.74 -26.64 13.78
C GLU A 305 -37.68 -26.33 14.97
N SER A 306 -37.11 -25.87 16.07
CA SER A 306 -37.83 -25.46 17.28
C SER A 306 -37.60 -23.98 17.58
N ILE A 307 -38.65 -23.29 18.03
CA ILE A 307 -38.58 -21.88 18.46
C ILE A 307 -38.20 -21.83 19.93
N VAL A 308 -37.14 -21.08 20.24
CA VAL A 308 -36.78 -20.70 21.60
C VAL A 308 -37.02 -19.20 21.76
N TRP A 309 -38.09 -18.87 22.47
CA TRP A 309 -38.43 -17.48 22.79
C TRP A 309 -37.45 -16.89 23.79
N SER A 310 -37.11 -15.62 23.58
CA SER A 310 -36.33 -14.80 24.51
C SER A 310 -37.27 -14.00 25.41
N ASP A 311 -36.75 -13.55 26.55
CA ASP A 311 -37.43 -12.64 27.47
C ASP A 311 -37.42 -11.19 26.96
N ARG A 312 -36.60 -10.89 25.93
CA ARG A 312 -36.58 -9.57 25.28
C ARG A 312 -37.86 -9.38 24.45
N GLN A 313 -38.46 -8.19 24.57
CA GLN A 313 -39.68 -7.83 23.84
C GLN A 313 -39.68 -6.33 23.51
N LEU A 314 -40.06 -5.98 22.28
CA LEU A 314 -40.31 -4.60 21.88
C LEU A 314 -41.62 -4.07 22.52
N SER A 315 -41.71 -2.76 22.75
CA SER A 315 -42.96 -2.20 23.29
C SER A 315 -44.09 -2.26 22.27
N SER A 316 -45.33 -2.19 22.73
CA SER A 316 -46.49 -2.08 21.84
C SER A 316 -46.39 -0.85 20.92
N ASP A 317 -45.84 0.25 21.43
CA ASP A 317 -45.73 1.51 20.71
C ASP A 317 -44.68 1.42 19.58
N ASP A 318 -43.61 0.66 19.81
CA ASP A 318 -42.61 0.35 18.79
C ASP A 318 -43.23 -0.51 17.68
N LEU A 319 -44.04 -1.51 18.03
CA LEU A 319 -44.69 -2.42 17.07
C LEU A 319 -45.74 -1.71 16.21
N VAL A 320 -46.51 -0.78 16.78
CA VAL A 320 -47.49 0.02 16.03
C VAL A 320 -46.79 0.86 14.94
N ARG A 321 -45.54 1.27 15.18
CA ARG A 321 -44.70 2.00 14.22
C ARG A 321 -43.99 1.10 13.19
N ALA A 322 -44.09 -0.23 13.32
CA ALA A 322 -43.49 -1.14 12.36
C ALA A 322 -44.08 -0.90 10.96
N PRO A 323 -43.25 -0.85 9.90
CA PRO A 323 -43.76 -0.71 8.55
C PRO A 323 -44.75 -1.85 8.26
N LYS A 324 -45.86 -1.55 7.60
CA LYS A 324 -46.81 -2.58 7.17
C LYS A 324 -46.25 -3.29 5.94
N GLU A 325 -46.49 -4.59 5.85
CA GLU A 325 -46.15 -5.34 4.65
C GLU A 325 -46.91 -4.75 3.46
N ASN A 326 -46.15 -4.25 2.47
CA ASN A 326 -46.70 -3.72 1.25
C ASN A 326 -46.06 -4.45 0.07
N THR A 327 -46.83 -5.33 -0.57
CA THR A 327 -46.36 -6.14 -1.71
C THR A 327 -46.08 -5.31 -2.97
N GLU A 328 -46.51 -4.04 -3.00
CA GLU A 328 -46.23 -3.12 -4.11
C GLU A 328 -44.85 -2.46 -3.99
N VAL A 329 -44.25 -2.47 -2.80
CA VAL A 329 -42.95 -1.85 -2.52
C VAL A 329 -41.84 -2.81 -2.95
N LEU A 330 -40.77 -2.25 -3.52
CA LEU A 330 -39.61 -3.05 -3.91
C LEU A 330 -38.97 -3.71 -2.66
N PRO A 331 -38.48 -4.97 -2.75
CA PRO A 331 -37.92 -5.65 -1.58
C PRO A 331 -36.80 -4.89 -0.85
N ASP A 332 -35.99 -4.12 -1.59
CA ASP A 332 -34.94 -3.29 -1.02
C ASP A 332 -35.47 -2.07 -0.26
N GLU A 333 -36.59 -1.50 -0.70
CA GLU A 333 -37.25 -0.38 -0.04
C GLU A 333 -37.98 -0.86 1.23
N ASP A 334 -38.67 -2.00 1.19
CA ASP A 334 -39.22 -2.62 2.42
C ASP A 334 -38.10 -2.95 3.41
N ARG A 335 -37.00 -3.55 2.95
CA ARG A 335 -35.82 -3.82 3.79
C ARG A 335 -35.25 -2.55 4.44
N LEU A 336 -35.10 -1.46 3.68
CA LEU A 336 -34.65 -0.18 4.21
C LEU A 336 -35.61 0.37 5.28
N ASN A 337 -36.92 0.36 5.01
CA ASN A 337 -37.92 0.82 5.96
C ASN A 337 -37.88 0.02 7.28
N ILE A 338 -37.68 -1.29 7.18
CA ILE A 338 -37.52 -2.16 8.37
C ILE A 338 -36.22 -1.84 9.12
N MET A 339 -35.10 -1.60 8.43
CA MET A 339 -33.85 -1.20 9.09
C MET A 339 -34.01 0.10 9.88
N LEU A 340 -34.67 1.11 9.29
CA LEU A 340 -34.93 2.40 9.94
C LEU A 340 -35.80 2.25 11.18
N TRP A 341 -36.89 1.48 11.07
CA TRP A 341 -37.75 1.17 12.21
C TRP A 341 -37.00 0.39 13.30
N LEU A 342 -36.27 -0.65 12.92
CA LEU A 342 -35.56 -1.52 13.85
C LEU A 342 -34.50 -0.76 14.64
N GLY A 343 -33.73 0.12 13.99
CA GLY A 343 -32.75 0.98 14.64
C GLY A 343 -33.40 1.91 15.67
N ALA A 344 -34.53 2.53 15.34
CA ALA A 344 -35.26 3.39 16.26
C ALA A 344 -35.85 2.60 17.46
N ALA A 345 -36.55 1.50 17.19
CA ALA A 345 -37.19 0.67 18.20
C ALA A 345 -36.18 0.07 19.21
N LEU A 346 -35.01 -0.36 18.72
CA LEU A 346 -33.96 -0.88 19.58
C LEU A 346 -33.31 0.20 20.44
N ASN A 347 -33.10 1.39 19.88
CA ASN A 347 -32.58 2.52 20.65
C ASN A 347 -33.56 2.96 21.76
N GLU A 348 -34.86 3.04 21.46
CA GLU A 348 -35.88 3.32 22.48
C GLU A 348 -35.93 2.23 23.57
N ALA A 349 -35.74 0.96 23.21
CA ALA A 349 -35.65 -0.13 24.19
C ALA A 349 -34.44 0.02 25.11
N VAL A 350 -33.25 0.36 24.57
CA VAL A 350 -32.04 0.59 25.37
C VAL A 350 -32.23 1.77 26.32
N GLN A 351 -32.82 2.88 25.85
CA GLN A 351 -33.09 4.04 26.70
C GLN A 351 -34.04 3.70 27.87
N ARG A 352 -35.09 2.90 27.61
CA ARG A 352 -36.00 2.43 28.67
C ARG A 352 -35.31 1.54 29.69
N ASP A 353 -34.41 0.65 29.25
CA ASP A 353 -33.64 -0.22 30.13
C ASP A 353 -32.66 0.60 31.00
N GLU A 354 -32.02 1.64 30.43
CA GLU A 354 -31.17 2.57 31.16
C GLU A 354 -31.96 3.40 32.18
N GLU A 355 -33.12 3.93 31.79
CA GLU A 355 -34.01 4.67 32.70
C GLU A 355 -34.53 3.80 33.84
N ALA A 356 -34.87 2.54 33.57
CA ALA A 356 -35.27 1.57 34.60
C ALA A 356 -34.12 1.27 35.58
N ALA A 357 -32.90 1.06 35.06
CA ALA A 357 -31.72 0.82 35.88
C ALA A 357 -31.35 2.02 36.76
N VAL A 358 -31.49 3.25 36.24
CA VAL A 358 -31.30 4.48 37.02
C VAL A 358 -32.40 4.64 38.07
N GLY A 359 -33.64 4.28 37.75
CA GLY A 359 -34.76 4.25 38.69
C GLY A 359 -34.50 3.34 39.89
N ASP A 360 -34.02 2.12 39.66
CA ASP A 360 -33.66 1.18 40.71
C ASP A 360 -32.49 1.69 41.58
N LEU A 361 -31.46 2.27 40.96
CA LEU A 361 -30.35 2.89 41.69
C LEU A 361 -30.79 4.10 42.50
N SER A 362 -31.70 4.93 41.99
CA SER A 362 -32.23 6.09 42.73
C SER A 362 -33.05 5.65 43.95
N THR A 363 -33.72 4.50 43.87
CA THR A 363 -34.44 3.88 44.98
C THR A 363 -33.45 3.38 46.04
N ILE A 364 -32.37 2.72 45.63
CA ILE A 364 -31.30 2.27 46.53
C ILE A 364 -30.55 3.45 47.17
N VAL A 365 -30.24 4.50 46.39
CA VAL A 365 -29.57 5.71 46.88
C VAL A 365 -30.49 6.52 47.80
N SER A 366 -31.81 6.54 47.58
CA SER A 366 -32.74 7.19 48.50
C SER A 366 -32.88 6.43 49.83
N GLU A 367 -32.80 5.10 49.82
CA GLU A 367 -32.74 4.29 51.05
C GLU A 367 -31.41 4.45 51.80
N THR A 368 -30.29 4.67 51.09
CA THR A 368 -28.97 4.91 51.71
C THR A 368 -28.72 6.37 52.09
N ALA A 369 -29.30 7.34 51.39
CA ALA A 369 -29.21 8.77 51.71
C ALA A 369 -29.98 9.13 52.98
N ALA A 370 -31.06 8.40 53.32
CA ALA A 370 -31.70 8.48 54.63
C ALA A 370 -30.79 8.05 55.79
N SER A 371 -29.65 7.41 55.51
CA SER A 371 -28.69 6.92 56.51
C SER A 371 -27.35 7.67 56.53
N GLN A 372 -27.11 8.65 55.65
CA GLN A 372 -25.79 9.31 55.51
C GLN A 372 -25.82 10.84 55.46
N GLU A 373 -26.77 11.48 56.14
CA GLU A 373 -26.75 12.93 56.36
C GLU A 373 -25.94 13.29 57.62
N ALA A 374 -24.65 12.91 57.66
CA ALA A 374 -23.68 13.40 58.64
C ALA A 374 -22.23 13.17 58.19
N ALA A 375 -21.68 14.09 57.38
CA ALA A 375 -20.33 14.67 57.55
C ALA A 375 -19.73 15.25 56.24
N LEU A 376 -19.70 16.59 56.22
CA LEU A 376 -18.59 17.48 55.80
C LEU A 376 -18.04 17.50 54.34
N PRO A 377 -17.42 18.64 53.95
CA PRO A 377 -17.33 19.06 52.55
C PRO A 377 -15.89 19.13 52.00
N GLY A 378 -15.84 19.16 50.66
CA GLY A 378 -15.04 20.12 49.90
C GLY A 378 -13.62 19.70 49.50
N GLU A 379 -13.38 19.60 48.20
CA GLU A 379 -12.44 20.47 47.46
C GLU A 379 -12.43 20.11 45.97
N ALA A 380 -12.49 21.13 45.12
CA ALA A 380 -12.43 21.03 43.66
C ALA A 380 -11.20 21.80 43.17
N GLU A 381 -10.38 21.16 42.34
CA GLU A 381 -9.30 21.83 41.61
C GLU A 381 -9.43 21.59 40.10
N THR A 382 -9.46 22.72 39.40
CA THR A 382 -9.53 22.96 37.96
C THR A 382 -8.14 22.84 37.31
N LEU A 383 -8.04 22.21 36.14
CA LEU A 383 -6.87 22.31 35.26
C LEU A 383 -7.28 22.70 33.83
N ALA A 384 -6.71 23.81 33.37
CA ALA A 384 -6.96 24.44 32.08
C ALA A 384 -5.93 24.04 31.01
N HIS A 385 -6.36 24.19 29.75
CA HIS A 385 -5.70 23.88 28.49
C HIS A 385 -4.51 24.78 28.13
N SER A 386 -3.65 24.27 27.22
CA SER A 386 -2.69 25.07 26.44
C SER A 386 -2.88 24.78 24.95
N GLU A 387 -3.12 25.84 24.17
CA GLU A 387 -3.13 25.89 22.70
C GLU A 387 -1.70 26.09 22.14
N ALA A 388 -1.48 25.66 20.89
CA ALA A 388 -0.29 25.97 20.11
C ALA A 388 -0.65 26.43 18.69
N VAL A 389 0.13 27.41 18.23
CA VAL A 389 -0.05 28.31 17.09
C VAL A 389 0.56 27.74 15.79
N GLU A 390 -0.13 27.92 14.66
CA GLU A 390 0.35 27.65 13.29
C GLU A 390 0.87 28.92 12.58
N THR A 391 1.74 28.76 11.57
CA THR A 391 2.06 29.80 10.58
C THR A 391 2.40 29.19 9.21
N PRO A 392 1.97 29.77 8.05
CA PRO A 392 2.08 29.14 6.73
C PRO A 392 3.15 29.76 5.81
N LEU A 393 3.53 29.05 4.74
CA LEU A 393 4.38 29.57 3.66
C LEU A 393 3.86 29.17 2.26
N ALA A 394 3.89 30.16 1.37
CA ALA A 394 3.26 30.21 0.05
C ALA A 394 4.17 29.78 -1.12
N ALA A 395 3.52 29.45 -2.23
CA ALA A 395 4.08 28.91 -3.48
C ALA A 395 4.33 29.98 -4.56
N PHE A 396 5.19 29.66 -5.55
CA PHE A 396 5.19 30.27 -6.89
C PHE A 396 5.70 29.27 -7.96
N GLY A 397 4.97 29.15 -9.07
CA GLY A 397 5.32 28.36 -10.26
C GLY A 397 5.65 29.22 -11.48
N ARG A 398 6.36 28.64 -12.47
CA ARG A 398 6.66 29.30 -13.75
C ARG A 398 6.67 28.29 -14.91
N GLN A 399 5.94 28.62 -15.98
CA GLN A 399 5.80 27.85 -17.23
C GLN A 399 6.92 28.17 -18.25
N VAL A 400 7.26 27.19 -19.11
CA VAL A 400 8.18 27.35 -20.26
C VAL A 400 7.52 26.79 -21.53
N ALA A 401 7.65 27.51 -22.65
CA ALA A 401 7.07 27.21 -23.96
C ALA A 401 8.02 26.38 -24.89
N PRO A 402 7.50 25.66 -25.92
CA PRO A 402 8.29 24.75 -26.74
C PRO A 402 8.81 25.35 -28.06
N VAL A 403 9.94 24.84 -28.53
CA VAL A 403 10.60 25.17 -29.82
C VAL A 403 10.46 23.99 -30.80
N PRO A 404 10.26 24.22 -32.11
CA PRO A 404 10.09 23.14 -33.10
C PRO A 404 11.44 22.68 -33.69
N SER A 405 11.54 21.39 -34.02
CA SER A 405 12.72 20.80 -34.68
C SER A 405 12.33 19.92 -35.86
N THR A 406 12.93 20.19 -37.02
CA THR A 406 12.82 19.44 -38.27
C THR A 406 14.15 18.69 -38.52
N SER A 407 14.13 17.36 -38.72
CA SER A 407 15.32 16.61 -39.18
C SER A 407 14.95 15.32 -39.91
N ALA A 408 15.61 15.11 -41.05
CA ALA A 408 15.44 13.98 -41.99
C ALA A 408 15.94 12.63 -41.43
N ALA A 409 15.39 11.53 -41.98
CA ALA A 409 15.45 10.19 -41.42
C ALA A 409 16.65 9.34 -41.90
N LEU A 410 17.47 8.90 -40.95
CA LEU A 410 18.43 7.80 -41.07
C LEU A 410 17.74 6.42 -40.86
N PRO A 411 18.34 5.31 -41.32
CA PRO A 411 17.78 3.96 -41.14
C PRO A 411 17.46 3.67 -39.67
N ARG A 412 16.19 3.37 -39.39
CA ARG A 412 15.66 3.15 -38.04
C ARG A 412 16.21 1.85 -37.47
N ARG A 413 17.20 1.97 -36.60
CA ARG A 413 17.65 0.89 -35.70
C ARG A 413 16.49 0.50 -34.77
N SER A 414 16.41 -0.79 -34.44
CA SER A 414 15.47 -1.29 -33.44
C SER A 414 15.69 -0.53 -32.14
N ARG A 415 14.71 0.25 -31.72
CA ARG A 415 14.67 0.96 -30.44
C ARG A 415 13.51 0.35 -29.67
N LEU A 416 13.71 0.09 -28.38
CA LEU A 416 12.56 -0.25 -27.54
C LEU A 416 11.55 0.90 -27.65
N SER A 417 10.27 0.54 -27.74
CA SER A 417 9.19 1.52 -27.77
C SER A 417 9.32 2.48 -26.59
N ARG A 418 8.92 3.74 -26.77
CA ARG A 418 8.83 4.72 -25.67
C ARG A 418 7.89 4.26 -24.53
N SER A 419 7.11 3.20 -24.75
CA SER A 419 6.22 2.56 -23.78
C SER A 419 6.88 1.45 -22.95
N ALA A 420 8.19 1.20 -23.09
CA ALA A 420 8.92 0.22 -22.27
C ALA A 420 8.87 0.61 -20.78
N GLY A 421 8.47 -0.34 -19.93
CA GLY A 421 8.47 -0.15 -18.48
C GLY A 421 9.89 -0.07 -17.93
N THR A 422 10.11 0.78 -16.92
CA THR A 422 11.37 0.81 -16.18
C THR A 422 11.14 0.21 -14.80
N VAL A 423 11.98 -0.73 -14.41
CA VAL A 423 11.96 -1.34 -13.08
C VAL A 423 13.32 -1.07 -12.44
N ASN A 424 13.33 -0.28 -11.37
CA ASN A 424 14.51 -0.16 -10.53
C ASN A 424 14.75 -1.51 -9.84
N VAL A 425 15.92 -2.10 -10.06
CA VAL A 425 16.28 -3.41 -9.52
C VAL A 425 17.17 -3.25 -8.28
N LEU A 426 18.04 -2.25 -8.29
CA LEU A 426 18.86 -1.87 -7.14
C LEU A 426 19.11 -0.37 -7.21
N ALA A 427 19.11 0.30 -6.05
CA ALA A 427 19.76 1.58 -5.91
C ALA A 427 20.66 1.60 -4.67
N LEU A 428 21.92 1.97 -4.85
CA LEU A 428 22.93 2.01 -3.82
C LEU A 428 23.39 3.45 -3.65
N ALA A 429 23.47 3.91 -2.41
CA ALA A 429 24.18 5.11 -2.04
C ALA A 429 25.06 4.82 -0.83
N ALA A 430 26.34 5.12 -0.99
CA ALA A 430 27.34 4.97 0.05
C ALA A 430 28.21 6.22 0.12
N LEU A 431 28.68 6.54 1.33
CA LEU A 431 29.71 7.54 1.51
C LEU A 431 31.06 6.95 1.08
N LEU A 432 31.96 7.80 0.60
CA LEU A 432 33.35 7.44 0.37
C LEU A 432 34.13 7.81 1.64
N GLU A 433 35.00 6.90 2.10
CA GLU A 433 35.78 7.08 3.33
C GLU A 433 36.48 8.46 3.38
N ALA A 434 36.14 9.24 4.41
CA ALA A 434 36.59 10.63 4.56
C ALA A 434 38.11 10.76 4.78
N ARG A 435 38.77 9.68 5.23
CA ARG A 435 40.20 9.64 5.59
C ARG A 435 41.14 9.38 4.42
N ALA A 436 40.62 8.95 3.26
CA ALA A 436 41.44 8.89 2.06
C ALA A 436 41.88 10.32 1.74
N ARG A 437 43.18 10.66 1.93
CA ARG A 437 43.71 11.98 1.61
C ARG A 437 43.45 12.26 0.13
N LEU A 438 42.49 13.13 -0.15
CA LEU A 438 42.00 13.35 -1.50
C LEU A 438 42.97 14.24 -2.26
N GLY A 439 43.55 13.69 -3.33
CA GLY A 439 44.15 14.52 -4.37
C GLY A 439 43.12 15.52 -4.91
N PRO A 440 43.58 16.60 -5.58
CA PRO A 440 42.76 17.77 -5.88
C PRO A 440 41.54 17.57 -6.80
N GLY A 441 41.24 16.37 -7.32
CA GLY A 441 40.05 16.14 -8.15
C GLY A 441 39.52 14.70 -8.17
N LEU A 442 38.29 14.55 -8.67
CA LEU A 442 37.60 13.25 -8.86
C LEU A 442 38.26 12.33 -9.91
N ARG A 443 39.28 12.81 -10.63
CA ARG A 443 39.93 12.12 -11.76
C ARG A 443 40.47 10.72 -11.43
N HIS A 444 40.89 10.48 -10.19
CA HIS A 444 41.40 9.15 -9.78
C HIS A 444 40.29 8.19 -9.35
N ARG A 445 39.05 8.66 -9.16
CA ARG A 445 37.96 7.88 -8.57
C ARG A 445 37.02 7.24 -9.58
N ASN A 446 36.97 7.74 -10.81
CA ASN A 446 36.22 7.09 -11.89
C ASN A 446 36.99 5.93 -12.55
N ILE A 447 38.27 5.72 -12.18
CA ILE A 447 39.14 4.67 -12.73
C ILE A 447 38.50 3.27 -12.66
N PRO A 448 37.85 2.84 -11.57
CA PRO A 448 37.20 1.54 -11.52
C PRO A 448 36.03 1.43 -12.51
N ALA A 449 35.18 2.46 -12.60
CA ALA A 449 34.05 2.49 -13.54
C ALA A 449 34.53 2.47 -14.99
N VAL A 450 35.55 3.27 -15.32
CA VAL A 450 36.17 3.31 -16.66
C VAL A 450 36.88 2.00 -16.99
N GLY A 451 37.60 1.40 -16.04
CA GLY A 451 38.23 0.08 -16.21
C GLY A 451 37.21 -1.02 -16.44
N TRP A 452 36.07 -0.97 -15.73
CA TRP A 452 34.95 -1.85 -15.95
C TRP A 452 34.32 -1.65 -17.34
N LEU A 453 34.07 -0.42 -17.77
CA LEU A 453 33.59 -0.11 -19.12
C LEU A 453 34.55 -0.61 -20.21
N ARG A 454 35.86 -0.45 -20.01
CA ARG A 454 36.88 -0.99 -20.92
C ARG A 454 36.80 -2.51 -21.03
N SER A 455 36.56 -3.20 -19.93
CA SER A 455 36.33 -4.65 -19.93
C SER A 455 35.05 -5.07 -20.67
N LYS A 456 34.14 -4.12 -20.95
CA LYS A 456 32.94 -4.29 -21.77
C LYS A 456 33.15 -3.85 -23.23
N GLY A 457 34.34 -3.39 -23.59
CA GLY A 457 34.69 -2.92 -24.94
C GLY A 457 34.46 -1.43 -25.18
N PHE A 458 34.08 -0.66 -24.14
CA PHE A 458 33.91 0.79 -24.26
C PHE A 458 35.22 1.50 -23.92
N ILE A 459 35.83 2.13 -24.91
CA ILE A 459 37.06 2.93 -24.74
C ILE A 459 36.66 4.40 -24.62
N ILE A 460 36.90 4.99 -23.45
CA ILE A 460 36.67 6.41 -23.18
C ILE A 460 38.03 7.09 -23.10
N SER A 461 38.30 7.99 -24.03
CA SER A 461 39.59 8.69 -24.17
C SER A 461 39.87 9.61 -22.99
N ASP A 462 38.85 10.33 -22.51
CA ASP A 462 38.94 11.18 -21.33
C ASP A 462 37.62 11.15 -20.54
N ALA A 463 37.61 10.45 -19.40
CA ALA A 463 36.43 10.37 -18.54
C ALA A 463 36.26 11.62 -17.63
N SER A 464 37.17 12.60 -17.69
CA SER A 464 37.03 13.89 -17.01
C SER A 464 36.25 14.93 -17.81
N MET A 465 35.81 14.57 -19.01
CA MET A 465 35.00 15.39 -19.90
C MET A 465 33.64 14.73 -20.16
N ASN A 466 32.66 15.53 -20.57
CA ASN A 466 31.41 14.98 -21.08
C ASN A 466 31.68 14.11 -22.30
N ALA A 467 31.12 12.91 -22.32
CA ALA A 467 31.36 11.96 -23.40
C ALA A 467 30.09 11.17 -23.71
N HIS A 468 29.90 10.82 -24.98
CA HIS A 468 28.86 9.88 -25.40
C HIS A 468 29.46 8.90 -26.41
N VAL A 469 29.31 7.61 -26.12
CA VAL A 469 29.83 6.52 -26.96
C VAL A 469 28.72 5.50 -27.17
N GLU A 470 28.31 5.30 -28.42
CA GLU A 470 27.32 4.27 -28.81
C GLU A 470 28.02 3.14 -29.58
N LEU A 471 27.85 1.91 -29.11
CA LEU A 471 28.30 0.68 -29.77
C LEU A 471 27.10 -0.24 -30.02
N SER A 472 27.27 -1.28 -30.83
CA SER A 472 26.21 -2.27 -31.08
C SER A 472 25.74 -2.96 -29.80
N GLY A 473 26.63 -3.18 -28.84
CA GLY A 473 26.33 -3.83 -27.56
C GLY A 473 25.76 -2.90 -26.48
N GLY A 474 25.65 -1.59 -26.71
CA GLY A 474 25.17 -0.65 -25.70
C GLY A 474 25.61 0.79 -25.90
N GLU A 475 25.20 1.67 -25.00
CA GLU A 475 25.61 3.09 -25.01
C GLU A 475 26.15 3.52 -23.64
N VAL A 476 27.13 4.43 -23.66
CA VAL A 476 27.64 5.11 -22.46
C VAL A 476 27.48 6.61 -22.64
N SER A 477 26.98 7.28 -21.61
CA SER A 477 26.98 8.75 -21.50
C SER A 477 27.64 9.14 -20.19
N ILE A 478 28.57 10.10 -20.24
CA ILE A 478 29.22 10.71 -19.08
C ILE A 478 28.88 12.20 -19.04
N GLU A 479 28.46 12.67 -17.87
CA GLU A 479 28.22 14.08 -17.56
C GLU A 479 29.07 14.48 -16.36
N THR A 480 29.77 15.60 -16.46
CA THR A 480 30.62 16.09 -15.38
C THR A 480 30.74 17.61 -15.43
N ASP A 481 31.07 18.21 -14.29
CA ASP A 481 31.53 19.60 -14.16
C ASP A 481 33.07 19.70 -14.18
N GLY A 482 33.77 18.56 -14.26
CA GLY A 482 35.23 18.46 -14.21
C GLY A 482 35.84 18.55 -12.80
N ALA A 483 35.05 18.80 -11.76
CA ALA A 483 35.51 19.08 -10.41
C ALA A 483 34.80 18.24 -9.34
N ASP A 484 33.50 18.44 -9.15
CA ASP A 484 32.74 18.02 -7.97
C ASP A 484 31.69 16.96 -8.29
N ILE A 485 31.25 16.86 -9.54
CA ILE A 485 30.22 15.93 -9.99
C ILE A 485 30.71 15.16 -11.21
N TRP A 486 30.62 13.83 -11.13
CA TRP A 486 30.83 12.92 -12.25
C TRP A 486 29.70 11.91 -12.28
N SER A 487 28.99 11.80 -13.40
CA SER A 487 27.89 10.86 -13.57
C SER A 487 28.02 10.10 -14.87
N MET A 488 27.67 8.83 -14.86
CA MET A 488 27.76 7.91 -15.99
C MET A 488 26.46 7.11 -16.09
N ARG A 489 25.91 7.02 -17.30
CA ARG A 489 24.87 6.07 -17.66
C ARG A 489 25.43 5.07 -18.66
N PHE A 490 25.25 3.78 -18.39
CA PHE A 490 25.57 2.70 -19.30
C PHE A 490 24.34 1.85 -19.55
N ASP A 491 23.90 1.74 -20.80
CA ASP A 491 22.81 0.87 -21.22
C ASP A 491 23.39 -0.35 -21.94
N ASP A 492 23.40 -1.52 -21.28
CA ASP A 492 23.76 -2.81 -21.86
C ASP A 492 22.59 -3.35 -22.69
N ARG A 493 22.77 -3.36 -24.01
CA ARG A 493 21.75 -3.83 -24.98
C ARG A 493 21.96 -5.29 -25.39
N ARG A 494 22.90 -6.02 -24.79
CA ARG A 494 23.21 -7.41 -25.19
C ARG A 494 22.06 -8.39 -24.91
N THR A 495 21.16 -8.05 -23.99
CA THR A 495 19.96 -8.85 -23.67
C THR A 495 18.68 -8.26 -24.30
N MET A 496 18.83 -7.33 -25.25
CA MET A 496 17.70 -6.66 -25.88
C MET A 496 16.84 -7.62 -26.73
N ASP A 497 17.48 -8.64 -27.30
CA ASP A 497 16.82 -9.78 -27.96
C ASP A 497 15.92 -10.57 -27.00
N GLN A 498 16.25 -10.57 -25.71
CA GLN A 498 15.43 -11.13 -24.62
C GLN A 498 14.46 -10.10 -24.03
N GLY A 499 14.28 -8.95 -24.67
CA GLY A 499 13.32 -7.92 -24.25
C GLY A 499 13.75 -7.05 -23.07
N ALA A 500 15.05 -7.04 -22.72
CA ALA A 500 15.57 -6.26 -21.60
C ALA A 500 16.85 -5.46 -21.95
N ILE A 501 16.90 -4.21 -21.53
CA ILE A 501 18.12 -3.40 -21.48
C ILE A 501 18.49 -3.21 -20.01
N TRP A 502 19.75 -3.46 -19.68
CA TRP A 502 20.28 -3.20 -18.33
C TRP A 502 20.93 -1.84 -18.30
N ARG A 503 20.35 -0.92 -17.54
CA ARG A 503 20.89 0.41 -17.32
C ARG A 503 21.61 0.47 -15.99
N ILE A 504 22.87 0.90 -16.02
CA ILE A 504 23.69 1.17 -14.86
C ILE A 504 23.94 2.67 -14.82
N GLU A 505 23.52 3.33 -13.74
CA GLU A 505 23.80 4.73 -13.49
C GLU A 505 24.76 4.83 -12.31
N ALA A 506 25.87 5.53 -12.49
CA ALA A 506 26.87 5.76 -11.48
C ALA A 506 27.04 7.26 -11.27
N THR A 507 27.03 7.74 -10.05
CA THR A 507 27.32 9.15 -9.75
C THR A 507 28.33 9.25 -8.62
N LEU A 508 29.35 10.07 -8.82
CA LEU A 508 30.33 10.47 -7.82
C LEU A 508 30.12 11.96 -7.52
N ILE A 509 29.93 12.28 -6.26
CA ILE A 509 29.74 13.65 -5.78
C ILE A 509 30.81 13.94 -4.73
N ARG A 510 31.37 15.16 -4.71
CA ARG A 510 32.43 15.53 -3.76
C ARG A 510 31.90 16.19 -2.47
N LEU A 511 30.75 16.86 -2.49
CA LEU A 511 30.35 17.79 -1.44
C LEU A 511 28.97 17.47 -0.82
N PRO A 512 28.76 17.74 0.49
CA PRO A 512 29.76 18.12 1.50
C PRO A 512 30.64 16.95 1.96
N ARG A 513 30.21 15.72 1.68
CA ARG A 513 31.01 14.50 1.83
C ARG A 513 31.10 13.80 0.49
N PRO A 514 32.26 13.21 0.16
CA PRO A 514 32.37 12.45 -1.06
C PRO A 514 31.44 11.25 -0.98
N ALA A 515 30.61 11.07 -1.99
CA ALA A 515 29.59 10.03 -2.05
C ALA A 515 29.60 9.36 -3.41
N ILE A 516 29.14 8.11 -3.43
CA ILE A 516 28.89 7.36 -4.65
C ILE A 516 27.45 6.83 -4.64
N SER A 517 26.81 7.02 -5.76
CA SER A 517 25.52 6.46 -6.12
C SER A 517 25.71 5.43 -7.22
N LEU A 518 24.99 4.32 -7.12
CA LEU A 518 24.92 3.31 -8.17
C LEU A 518 23.49 2.79 -8.29
N ARG A 519 22.84 3.02 -9.43
CA ARG A 519 21.53 2.47 -9.76
C ARG A 519 21.66 1.39 -10.82
N LEU A 520 20.88 0.33 -10.67
CA LEU A 520 20.64 -0.65 -11.70
C LEU A 520 19.15 -0.67 -12.01
N VAL A 521 18.86 -0.33 -13.25
CA VAL A 521 17.52 -0.23 -13.78
C VAL A 521 17.39 -1.25 -14.90
N GLN A 522 16.35 -2.07 -14.86
CA GLN A 522 15.98 -2.90 -15.99
C GLN A 522 14.93 -2.16 -16.81
N VAL A 523 15.25 -1.85 -18.06
CA VAL A 523 14.30 -1.29 -19.01
C VAL A 523 13.74 -2.47 -19.83
N ARG A 524 12.46 -2.76 -19.65
CA ARG A 524 11.82 -3.94 -20.24
C ARG A 524 10.88 -3.54 -21.37
N SER A 525 10.98 -4.23 -22.50
CA SER A 525 9.98 -4.13 -23.58
C SER A 525 8.91 -5.21 -23.53
N SER A 526 9.18 -6.29 -22.80
CA SER A 526 8.23 -7.38 -22.53
C SER A 526 8.40 -7.88 -21.09
N GLU A 527 7.36 -8.55 -20.58
CA GLU A 527 7.39 -9.11 -19.23
C GLU A 527 8.20 -10.39 -19.12
N ASP A 528 8.36 -11.10 -20.24
CA ASP A 528 9.24 -12.27 -20.38
C ASP A 528 10.73 -11.90 -20.34
N ALA A 529 11.04 -10.62 -20.08
CA ALA A 529 12.39 -10.16 -19.83
C ALA A 529 13.06 -11.05 -18.76
N PRO A 530 14.31 -11.48 -18.99
CA PRO A 530 15.00 -12.37 -18.09
C PRO A 530 15.10 -11.75 -16.68
N PRO A 531 15.13 -12.58 -15.63
CA PRO A 531 15.41 -12.09 -14.28
C PRO A 531 16.75 -11.36 -14.27
N PRO A 532 17.02 -10.52 -13.25
CA PRO A 532 18.30 -9.87 -13.11
C PRO A 532 19.42 -10.89 -13.25
N PRO A 533 20.38 -10.69 -14.19
CA PRO A 533 21.54 -11.56 -14.22
C PRO A 533 22.18 -11.50 -12.83
N ASP A 534 22.81 -12.60 -12.41
CA ASP A 534 23.71 -12.61 -11.26
C ASP A 534 24.80 -11.57 -11.55
N SER A 535 24.55 -10.31 -11.21
CA SER A 535 25.15 -9.18 -11.89
C SER A 535 26.56 -9.00 -11.34
N GLY A 536 27.51 -9.68 -11.97
CA GLY A 536 28.94 -9.50 -11.73
C GLY A 536 29.45 -8.08 -12.01
N ALA A 537 28.58 -7.15 -12.42
CA ALA A 537 28.87 -5.72 -12.59
C ALA A 537 29.35 -5.10 -11.26
N TYR A 538 28.70 -5.42 -10.14
CA TYR A 538 29.08 -4.94 -8.80
C TYR A 538 30.39 -5.55 -8.29
N ARG A 539 30.64 -6.83 -8.62
CA ARG A 539 31.80 -7.58 -8.10
C ARG A 539 33.15 -6.98 -8.48
N ARG A 540 33.21 -6.12 -9.51
CA ARG A 540 34.44 -5.47 -10.00
C ARG A 540 34.63 -4.03 -9.52
N TRP A 541 33.69 -3.47 -8.77
CA TRP A 541 33.84 -2.16 -8.12
C TRP A 541 34.55 -2.24 -6.77
N SER A 542 34.87 -3.46 -6.32
CA SER A 542 35.64 -3.69 -5.10
C SER A 542 37.13 -3.87 -5.41
N PRO A 543 38.05 -3.34 -4.60
CA PRO A 543 39.25 -2.77 -5.18
C PRO A 543 40.47 -3.65 -4.74
N PRO A 544 41.43 -4.01 -5.63
CA PRO A 544 42.58 -4.82 -5.26
C PRO A 544 43.86 -3.98 -5.12
N SER A 545 43.93 -3.01 -4.18
CA SER A 545 45.16 -2.31 -3.78
C SER A 545 45.02 -1.51 -2.46
N PRO A 546 46.03 -1.53 -1.57
CA PRO A 546 46.12 -0.59 -0.45
C PRO A 546 46.07 0.87 -0.94
N GLY A 547 45.14 1.68 -0.41
CA GLY A 547 44.95 3.08 -0.78
C GLY A 547 43.73 3.39 -1.65
N GLU A 548 42.95 2.37 -2.05
CA GLU A 548 41.72 2.56 -2.79
C GLU A 548 40.55 3.05 -1.91
N VAL A 549 39.64 3.79 -2.54
CA VAL A 549 38.49 4.41 -1.88
C VAL A 549 37.52 3.34 -1.37
N ARG A 550 37.24 3.35 -0.06
CA ARG A 550 36.28 2.44 0.57
C ARG A 550 34.89 3.06 0.58
N LEU A 551 33.89 2.20 0.42
CA LEU A 551 32.49 2.52 0.64
C LEU A 551 32.20 2.44 2.13
N GLU A 552 31.48 3.41 2.68
CA GLU A 552 31.08 3.47 4.08
C GLU A 552 29.58 3.72 4.21
N ASP A 553 29.00 3.14 5.25
CA ASP A 553 27.67 3.41 5.73
C ASP A 553 27.71 3.55 7.26
N ALA A 554 27.12 4.62 7.78
CA ALA A 554 27.14 4.94 9.20
C ALA A 554 28.57 5.03 9.82
N GLY A 555 29.58 5.35 9.01
CA GLY A 555 31.00 5.37 9.42
C GLY A 555 31.66 3.99 9.52
N VAL A 556 31.01 2.94 9.01
CA VAL A 556 31.54 1.58 8.93
C VAL A 556 31.74 1.19 7.47
N ALA A 557 32.90 0.61 7.17
CA ALA A 557 33.24 0.18 5.82
C ALA A 557 32.35 -0.97 5.32
N LEU A 558 31.80 -0.82 4.13
CA LEU A 558 31.07 -1.85 3.41
C LEU A 558 32.07 -2.78 2.71
N SER A 559 32.43 -3.86 3.39
CA SER A 559 33.42 -4.83 2.97
C SER A 559 32.89 -5.83 1.92
N ASN A 560 33.77 -6.30 1.03
CA ASN A 560 33.48 -7.41 0.11
C ASN A 560 33.74 -8.80 0.71
N ALA A 561 34.23 -8.83 1.95
CA ALA A 561 34.46 -10.02 2.76
C ALA A 561 33.65 -9.91 4.05
N ALA A 562 33.16 -11.05 4.55
CA ALA A 562 32.41 -11.08 5.79
C ALA A 562 33.32 -10.69 6.95
N VAL A 563 32.81 -9.84 7.86
CA VAL A 563 33.55 -9.44 9.06
C VAL A 563 33.35 -10.51 10.12
N HIS A 564 34.40 -11.26 10.45
CA HIS A 564 34.36 -12.28 11.50
C HIS A 564 34.66 -11.65 12.86
N LEU A 565 33.71 -11.77 13.79
CA LEU A 565 33.83 -11.27 15.14
C LEU A 565 33.82 -12.41 16.16
N SER A 566 34.67 -12.29 17.18
CA SER A 566 34.72 -13.15 18.34
C SER A 566 35.00 -12.40 19.65
N GLY A 567 34.43 -12.91 20.73
CA GLY A 567 34.60 -12.40 22.10
C GLY A 567 33.92 -11.07 22.44
N ASP A 568 33.86 -10.79 23.73
CA ASP A 568 33.01 -9.74 24.34
C ASP A 568 33.37 -8.31 23.91
N LYS A 569 34.64 -8.05 23.59
CA LYS A 569 35.08 -6.70 23.17
C LYS A 569 34.45 -6.30 21.82
N GLN A 570 34.28 -7.26 20.92
CA GLN A 570 33.76 -7.01 19.57
C GLN A 570 32.23 -6.94 19.53
N PHE A 571 31.55 -7.50 20.53
CA PHE A 571 30.10 -7.33 20.72
C PHE A 571 29.70 -5.85 20.75
N ARG A 572 30.44 -4.98 21.46
CA ARG A 572 30.10 -3.55 21.58
C ARG A 572 30.10 -2.85 20.22
N TRP A 573 31.06 -3.19 19.36
CA TRP A 573 31.12 -2.65 18.00
C TRP A 573 29.90 -3.07 17.18
N LEU A 574 29.52 -4.35 17.23
CA LEU A 574 28.33 -4.84 16.52
C LEU A 574 27.05 -4.21 17.06
N ALA A 575 26.89 -4.12 18.38
CA ALA A 575 25.73 -3.48 18.99
C ALA A 575 25.60 -2.01 18.59
N GLN A 576 26.73 -1.28 18.55
CA GLN A 576 26.76 0.11 18.08
C GLN A 576 26.37 0.22 16.60
N LEU A 577 26.88 -0.67 15.74
CA LEU A 577 26.48 -0.72 14.33
C LEU A 577 24.98 -1.02 14.20
N LEU A 578 24.44 -1.98 14.97
CA LEU A 578 23.04 -2.38 14.94
C LEU A 578 22.09 -1.26 15.38
N LEU A 579 22.46 -0.47 16.39
CA LEU A 579 21.65 0.63 16.93
C LEU A 579 21.90 1.99 16.26
N ASN A 580 22.78 2.06 15.26
CA ASN A 580 23.10 3.33 14.60
C ASN A 580 21.93 3.82 13.76
N THR A 581 21.31 4.93 14.17
CA THR A 581 20.16 5.54 13.48
C THR A 581 20.52 6.18 12.14
N ASN A 582 21.80 6.48 11.91
CA ASN A 582 22.28 7.00 10.62
C ASN A 582 22.65 5.88 9.64
N ARG A 583 22.44 4.61 10.02
CA ARG A 583 22.68 3.47 9.15
C ARG A 583 21.58 3.41 8.10
N THR A 584 22.01 3.31 6.86
CA THR A 584 21.11 3.23 5.71
C THR A 584 21.11 1.86 5.05
N GLN A 585 22.16 1.06 5.28
CA GLN A 585 22.25 -0.29 4.77
C GLN A 585 21.86 -1.30 5.85
N PRO A 586 21.26 -2.44 5.48
CA PRO A 586 21.01 -3.52 6.43
C PRO A 586 22.30 -4.17 6.95
N VAL A 587 22.19 -4.84 8.10
CA VAL A 587 23.25 -5.68 8.68
C VAL A 587 22.78 -7.12 8.69
N ILE A 588 23.47 -7.99 7.96
CA ILE A 588 23.27 -9.43 7.97
C ILE A 588 24.24 -10.01 8.99
N VAL A 589 23.71 -10.56 10.07
CA VAL A 589 24.52 -11.22 11.10
C VAL A 589 24.31 -12.72 11.00
N ILE A 590 25.40 -13.47 10.85
CA ILE A 590 25.40 -14.93 10.74
C ILE A 590 26.09 -15.48 11.99
N CYS A 591 25.37 -16.30 12.77
CA CYS A 591 25.88 -16.91 13.99
C CYS A 591 26.35 -18.34 13.71
N GLY A 592 27.53 -18.70 14.23
CA GLY A 592 28.07 -20.06 14.19
C GLY A 592 29.24 -20.21 13.21
N GLU A 593 29.73 -21.45 13.05
CA GLU A 593 30.76 -21.77 12.07
C GLU A 593 30.16 -21.73 10.67
N VAL A 594 30.63 -20.80 9.83
CA VAL A 594 30.17 -20.63 8.45
C VAL A 594 31.35 -20.79 7.51
N ASP A 595 31.16 -21.50 6.41
CA ASP A 595 32.16 -21.67 5.36
C ASP A 595 32.34 -20.38 4.53
N ASP A 596 33.06 -20.48 3.42
CA ASP A 596 33.24 -19.38 2.46
C ASP A 596 31.94 -18.83 1.85
N SER A 597 30.78 -19.42 2.13
CA SER A 597 29.49 -18.89 1.68
C SER A 597 29.19 -17.50 2.22
N ALA A 598 29.62 -17.18 3.44
CA ALA A 598 29.50 -15.82 3.99
C ALA A 598 30.30 -14.81 3.17
N ASN A 599 31.53 -15.15 2.78
CA ASN A 599 32.37 -14.31 1.93
C ASN A 599 31.79 -14.16 0.51
N ARG A 600 31.21 -15.24 -0.05
CA ARG A 600 30.49 -15.17 -1.34
C ARG A 600 29.28 -14.24 -1.25
N LEU A 601 28.54 -14.26 -0.14
CA LEU A 601 27.42 -13.37 0.11
C LEU A 601 27.88 -11.91 0.30
N ALA A 602 28.89 -11.65 1.13
CA ALA A 602 29.48 -10.32 1.33
C ALA A 602 29.95 -9.71 0.01
N LYS A 603 30.65 -10.50 -0.82
CA LYS A 603 31.10 -10.06 -2.14
C LYS A 603 29.93 -9.67 -3.06
N ARG A 604 28.81 -10.40 -2.98
CA ARG A 604 27.60 -10.10 -3.74
C ARG A 604 26.88 -8.86 -3.21
N LEU A 605 26.89 -8.64 -1.90
CA LEU A 605 26.27 -7.51 -1.20
C LEU A 605 27.18 -6.29 -1.04
N THR A 606 28.34 -6.27 -1.69
CA THR A 606 29.31 -5.17 -1.55
C THR A 606 28.63 -3.83 -1.82
N GLY A 607 28.61 -2.97 -0.81
CA GLY A 607 28.01 -1.64 -0.86
C GLY A 607 26.48 -1.59 -0.61
N VAL A 608 25.80 -2.75 -0.57
CA VAL A 608 24.35 -2.87 -0.31
C VAL A 608 24.09 -3.29 1.14
N ALA A 609 25.01 -4.00 1.79
CA ALA A 609 24.82 -4.41 3.18
C ALA A 609 26.13 -4.69 3.92
N HIS A 610 26.06 -4.67 5.25
CA HIS A 610 27.11 -5.20 6.13
C HIS A 610 26.89 -6.70 6.32
N VAL A 611 27.92 -7.53 6.15
CA VAL A 611 27.84 -8.98 6.41
C VAL A 611 28.82 -9.31 7.53
N VAL A 612 28.29 -9.80 8.66
CA VAL A 612 29.04 -10.05 9.89
C VAL A 612 28.83 -11.50 10.30
N CYS A 613 29.92 -12.23 10.56
CA CYS A 613 29.88 -13.56 11.17
C CYS A 613 30.26 -13.44 12.65
N ILE A 614 29.50 -14.07 13.54
CA ILE A 614 29.72 -14.00 14.99
C ILE A 614 29.83 -15.39 15.62
N ASP A 615 30.59 -15.48 16.70
CA ASP A 615 30.65 -16.66 17.55
C ASP A 615 29.44 -16.77 18.52
N HIS A 616 29.38 -17.89 19.24
CA HIS A 616 28.33 -18.13 20.24
C HIS A 616 28.39 -17.18 21.44
N GLY A 617 29.58 -16.64 21.78
CA GLY A 617 29.74 -15.69 22.88
C GLY A 617 29.02 -14.37 22.58
N ILE A 618 29.29 -13.77 21.42
CA ILE A 618 28.62 -12.55 20.95
C ILE A 618 27.11 -12.79 20.80
N SER A 619 26.70 -13.95 20.29
CA SER A 619 25.28 -14.32 20.20
C SER A 619 24.59 -14.32 21.57
N ALA A 620 25.21 -14.91 22.60
CA ALA A 620 24.68 -14.91 23.96
C ALA A 620 24.57 -13.47 24.53
N HIS A 621 25.53 -12.60 24.20
CA HIS A 621 25.45 -11.18 24.57
C HIS A 621 24.31 -10.45 23.85
N LEU A 622 24.11 -10.68 22.55
CA LEU A 622 22.96 -10.12 21.83
C LEU A 622 21.65 -10.55 22.49
N VAL A 623 21.48 -11.84 22.82
CA VAL A 623 20.27 -12.35 23.48
C VAL A 623 20.02 -11.68 24.82
N ARG A 624 21.06 -11.41 25.62
CA ARG A 624 20.93 -10.70 26.90
C ARG A 624 20.54 -9.23 26.72
N VAL A 625 21.01 -8.57 25.68
CA VAL A 625 20.82 -7.11 25.49
C VAL A 625 19.56 -6.79 24.70
N PHE A 626 19.24 -7.54 23.65
CA PHE A 626 18.08 -7.29 22.79
C PHE A 626 16.92 -8.26 23.04
N GLY A 627 17.14 -9.31 23.82
CA GLY A 627 16.17 -10.41 23.97
C GLY A 627 16.34 -11.47 22.89
N ARG A 628 15.83 -12.68 23.18
CA ARG A 628 15.94 -13.84 22.28
C ARG A 628 15.28 -13.54 20.93
N ASP A 629 14.06 -13.02 20.95
CA ASP A 629 13.26 -12.83 19.74
C ASP A 629 13.82 -11.77 18.80
N ARG A 630 14.74 -10.91 19.25
CA ARG A 630 15.41 -9.85 18.44
C ARG A 630 16.88 -10.14 18.14
N SER A 631 17.41 -11.26 18.62
CA SER A 631 18.82 -11.64 18.45
C SER A 631 19.01 -12.75 17.42
N VAL A 632 20.27 -13.05 17.07
CA VAL A 632 20.63 -14.20 16.25
C VAL A 632 21.38 -15.23 17.09
N PHE A 633 20.98 -16.49 17.01
CA PHE A 633 21.53 -17.59 17.81
C PHE A 633 21.38 -18.92 17.08
N GLY A 634 22.20 -19.91 17.45
CA GLY A 634 22.05 -21.30 17.02
C GLY A 634 22.10 -21.53 15.51
N HIS A 635 23.28 -21.42 14.90
CA HIS A 635 23.49 -21.58 13.46
C HIS A 635 22.41 -20.88 12.63
N ALA A 636 22.28 -19.57 12.77
CA ALA A 636 21.21 -18.80 12.13
C ALA A 636 21.75 -17.54 11.46
N VAL A 637 20.98 -17.01 10.53
CA VAL A 637 21.19 -15.70 9.90
C VAL A 637 20.07 -14.79 10.33
N ARG A 638 20.40 -13.57 10.76
CA ARG A 638 19.42 -12.52 10.98
C ARG A 638 19.69 -11.31 10.11
N PHE A 639 18.62 -10.77 9.55
CA PHE A 639 18.62 -9.59 8.73
C PHE A 639 18.11 -8.39 9.55
N TYR A 640 19.02 -7.52 9.99
CA TYR A 640 18.67 -6.30 10.70
C TYR A 640 18.47 -5.16 9.69
N ARG A 641 17.22 -4.74 9.51
CA ARG A 641 16.85 -3.62 8.64
C ARG A 641 17.36 -2.28 9.21
N PRO A 642 17.59 -1.24 8.39
CA PRO A 642 17.86 0.11 8.88
C PRO A 642 16.84 0.58 9.93
N GLY A 643 17.28 1.38 10.90
CA GLY A 643 16.42 1.84 12.00
C GLY A 643 16.13 0.83 13.11
N PHE A 644 16.82 -0.32 13.15
CA PHE A 644 16.73 -1.29 14.25
C PHE A 644 16.92 -0.63 15.63
N LYS A 645 16.04 -0.97 16.57
CA LYS A 645 16.09 -0.58 17.99
C LYS A 645 16.02 -1.82 18.87
N ALA A 646 16.43 -1.71 20.12
CA ALA A 646 16.40 -2.83 21.07
C ALA A 646 14.96 -3.34 21.31
N GLU A 647 13.98 -2.46 21.13
CA GLU A 647 12.54 -2.68 21.24
C GLU A 647 11.82 -2.93 19.90
N ALA A 648 12.55 -3.00 18.79
CA ALA A 648 11.96 -3.16 17.46
C ALA A 648 11.16 -4.46 17.33
N ASP A 649 10.15 -4.44 16.47
CA ASP A 649 9.34 -5.61 16.15
C ASP A 649 10.23 -6.72 15.54
N PRO A 650 10.32 -7.91 16.15
CA PRO A 650 11.08 -9.04 15.63
C PRO A 650 10.78 -9.40 14.18
N ASP A 651 9.53 -9.27 13.76
CA ASP A 651 9.05 -9.70 12.45
C ASP A 651 9.55 -8.81 11.31
N GLN A 652 9.95 -7.59 11.62
CA GLN A 652 10.61 -6.67 10.68
C GLN A 652 12.08 -7.04 10.44
N HIS A 653 12.64 -8.00 11.18
CA HIS A 653 14.04 -8.38 11.13
C HIS A 653 14.19 -9.90 10.97
N PRO A 654 13.95 -10.43 9.75
CA PRO A 654 13.81 -11.86 9.52
C PRO A 654 14.99 -12.71 10.03
N LEU A 655 14.67 -13.87 10.59
CA LEU A 655 15.61 -14.87 11.10
C LEU A 655 15.47 -16.17 10.29
N TRP A 656 16.58 -16.73 9.84
CA TRP A 656 16.63 -18.04 9.20
C TRP A 656 17.57 -18.98 9.94
N THR A 657 17.07 -20.15 10.32
CA THR A 657 17.90 -21.24 10.85
C THR A 657 18.66 -21.93 9.72
N LEU A 658 19.94 -22.22 9.94
CA LEU A 658 20.79 -22.98 9.03
C LEU A 658 20.84 -24.45 9.44
N LYS A 659 20.92 -25.34 8.46
CA LYS A 659 21.09 -26.80 8.68
C LYS A 659 22.55 -27.23 8.76
N GLY A 660 23.49 -26.29 8.79
CA GLY A 660 24.93 -26.54 8.82
C GLY A 660 25.74 -25.27 8.57
N ALA A 661 27.03 -25.43 8.28
CA ALA A 661 27.96 -24.31 8.08
C ALA A 661 27.81 -23.58 6.74
N GLN A 662 27.10 -24.14 5.76
CA GLN A 662 26.96 -23.54 4.44
C GLN A 662 25.64 -22.78 4.30
N LEU A 663 25.69 -21.53 3.85
CA LEU A 663 24.50 -20.80 3.41
C LEU A 663 23.95 -21.44 2.13
N ALA A 664 22.70 -21.89 2.20
CA ALA A 664 22.01 -22.41 1.03
C ALA A 664 21.88 -21.32 -0.05
N LYS A 665 22.04 -21.69 -1.33
CA LYS A 665 21.98 -20.75 -2.46
C LYS A 665 20.68 -19.94 -2.51
N TRP A 666 19.55 -20.59 -2.22
CA TRP A 666 18.24 -19.92 -2.19
C TRP A 666 18.20 -18.83 -1.11
N LEU A 667 18.75 -19.10 0.09
CA LEU A 667 18.78 -18.14 1.19
C LEU A 667 19.68 -16.95 0.85
N ALA A 668 20.84 -17.19 0.24
CA ALA A 668 21.72 -16.12 -0.22
C ALA A 668 21.07 -15.25 -1.32
N ASN A 669 20.19 -15.83 -2.15
CA ASN A 669 19.38 -15.07 -3.11
C ASN A 669 18.32 -14.22 -2.41
N ASP A 670 17.60 -14.79 -1.45
CA ASP A 670 16.55 -14.08 -0.73
C ASP A 670 17.11 -12.94 0.12
N ILE A 671 18.26 -13.14 0.78
CA ILE A 671 18.96 -12.07 1.51
C ILE A 671 19.39 -10.95 0.55
N PHE A 672 19.89 -11.33 -0.64
CA PHE A 672 20.31 -10.34 -1.65
C PHE A 672 19.13 -9.50 -2.13
N GLU A 673 18.03 -10.15 -2.51
CA GLU A 673 16.81 -9.47 -2.95
C GLU A 673 16.23 -8.55 -1.87
N GLU A 674 16.22 -9.00 -0.62
CA GLU A 674 15.75 -8.18 0.50
C GLU A 674 16.61 -6.94 0.70
N ALA A 675 17.94 -7.08 0.61
CA ALA A 675 18.85 -5.96 0.71
C ALA A 675 18.65 -4.96 -0.45
N CYS A 676 18.38 -5.46 -1.66
CA CYS A 676 18.03 -4.62 -2.81
C CYS A 676 16.69 -3.90 -2.63
N ALA A 677 15.66 -4.57 -2.10
CA ALA A 677 14.36 -3.98 -1.88
C ALA A 677 14.45 -2.81 -0.89
N ILE A 678 15.14 -3.02 0.24
CA ILE A 678 15.36 -1.98 1.26
C ILE A 678 16.14 -0.79 0.69
N SER A 679 17.09 -1.06 -0.21
CA SER A 679 17.86 0.00 -0.84
C SER A 679 17.00 0.87 -1.78
N LEU A 680 15.87 0.34 -2.27
CA LEU A 680 14.89 1.07 -3.09
C LEU A 680 13.78 1.74 -2.26
N GLU A 681 13.50 1.24 -1.06
CA GLU A 681 12.47 1.75 -0.15
C GLU A 681 12.89 3.02 0.61
N ALA A 682 14.16 3.44 0.49
CA ALA A 682 14.65 4.64 1.15
C ALA A 682 13.89 5.89 0.68
N ASP A 683 13.20 6.56 1.59
CA ASP A 683 12.39 7.76 1.29
C ASP A 683 13.24 8.91 0.69
N ASP A 684 14.56 8.90 0.92
CA ASP A 684 15.55 9.87 0.45
C ASP A 684 16.39 9.37 -0.76
N LEU A 685 15.87 8.41 -1.52
CA LEU A 685 16.64 7.75 -2.58
C LEU A 685 17.14 8.71 -3.68
N GLU A 686 16.33 9.67 -4.11
CA GLU A 686 16.77 10.67 -5.10
C GLU A 686 17.84 11.61 -4.53
N ASP A 687 17.79 11.93 -3.25
CA ASP A 687 18.79 12.81 -2.61
C ASP A 687 20.13 12.10 -2.43
N ARG A 688 20.08 10.83 -1.99
CA ARG A 688 21.28 10.03 -1.73
C ARG A 688 21.91 9.45 -2.97
N ALA A 689 21.07 9.06 -3.92
CA ALA A 689 21.46 8.32 -5.09
C ALA A 689 20.89 8.98 -6.35
N PRO A 690 21.11 10.27 -6.67
CA PRO A 690 20.38 10.95 -7.73
C PRO A 690 20.49 10.23 -9.08
N SER A 691 19.40 10.20 -9.84
CA SER A 691 19.42 9.63 -11.19
C SER A 691 20.40 10.37 -12.10
N PHE A 692 20.91 9.68 -13.13
CA PHE A 692 21.74 10.31 -14.16
C PHE A 692 21.02 11.51 -14.80
N GLN A 693 19.70 11.41 -14.99
CA GLN A 693 18.90 12.49 -15.55
C GLN A 693 18.83 13.70 -14.61
N ALA A 694 18.64 13.50 -13.31
CA ALA A 694 18.65 14.57 -12.32
C ALA A 694 20.00 15.30 -12.31
N VAL A 695 21.11 14.55 -12.30
CA VAL A 695 22.46 15.12 -12.36
C VAL A 695 22.67 15.90 -13.66
N ARG A 696 22.22 15.37 -14.81
CA ARG A 696 22.33 16.06 -16.10
C ARG A 696 21.57 17.38 -16.11
N SER A 697 20.34 17.39 -15.58
CA SER A 697 19.52 18.61 -15.47
C SER A 697 20.23 19.65 -14.60
N HIS A 698 20.71 19.26 -13.42
CA HIS A 698 21.45 20.14 -12.52
C HIS A 698 22.71 20.73 -13.17
N LEU A 699 23.52 19.90 -13.85
CA LEU A 699 24.70 20.38 -14.56
C LEU A 699 24.34 21.31 -15.74
N ALA A 700 23.22 21.09 -16.41
CA ALA A 700 22.73 21.99 -17.45
C ALA A 700 22.35 23.37 -16.89
N GLU A 701 21.68 23.42 -15.74
CA GLU A 701 21.34 24.65 -15.03
C GLU A 701 22.60 25.43 -14.62
N LEU A 702 23.60 24.75 -14.04
CA LEU A 702 24.88 25.39 -13.68
C LEU A 702 25.60 25.98 -14.90
N ARG A 703 25.58 25.29 -16.04
CA ARG A 703 26.18 25.77 -17.30
C ARG A 703 25.44 26.98 -17.85
N LEU A 704 24.10 26.99 -17.75
CA LEU A 704 23.27 28.11 -18.16
C LEU A 704 23.58 29.35 -17.30
N ALA A 705 23.54 29.21 -15.97
CA ALA A 705 23.85 30.29 -15.03
C ALA A 705 25.27 30.87 -15.24
N SER A 706 26.27 30.00 -15.44
CA SER A 706 27.65 30.42 -15.74
C SER A 706 27.74 31.20 -17.07
N SER A 707 26.94 30.81 -18.07
CA SER A 707 26.88 31.49 -19.36
C SER A 707 26.20 32.86 -19.24
N GLU A 708 25.09 32.96 -18.50
CA GLU A 708 24.40 34.23 -18.22
C GLU A 708 25.30 35.21 -17.45
N GLN A 709 26.04 34.73 -16.45
CA GLN A 709 27.01 35.56 -15.72
C GLN A 709 28.11 36.08 -16.64
N ARG A 710 28.62 35.25 -17.55
CA ARG A 710 29.65 35.65 -18.52
C ARG A 710 29.13 36.67 -19.52
N ILE A 711 27.91 36.48 -20.04
CA ILE A 711 27.23 37.46 -20.90
C ILE A 711 27.04 38.78 -20.15
N SER A 712 26.58 38.73 -18.90
CA SER A 712 26.41 39.92 -18.06
C SER A 712 27.72 40.66 -17.78
N ARG A 713 28.83 39.94 -17.61
CA ARG A 713 30.17 40.57 -17.46
C ARG A 713 30.64 41.22 -18.75
N LEU A 714 30.46 40.55 -19.89
CA LEU A 714 30.82 41.10 -21.20
C LEU A 714 30.02 42.37 -21.51
N ALA A 715 28.72 42.37 -21.21
CA ALA A 715 27.84 43.52 -21.39
C ALA A 715 28.18 44.71 -20.48
N ARG A 716 28.85 44.49 -19.34
CA ARG A 716 29.35 45.57 -18.46
C ARG A 716 30.72 46.11 -18.89
N SER A 717 31.46 45.35 -19.69
CA SER A 717 32.79 45.75 -20.20
C SER A 717 32.74 46.43 -21.57
N SER A 718 31.61 46.33 -22.27
CA SER A 718 31.27 47.09 -23.48
C SER A 718 30.57 48.39 -23.10
#